data_AF-A0A133Z5C6-F1
#
_entry.id   AF-A0A133Z5C6-F1
#
_cell.length_a   1.000
_cell.length_b   1.000
_cell.length_c   1.000
_cell.angle_alpha   90.00
_cell.angle_beta   90.00
_cell.angle_gamma   90.00
#
_symmetry.space_group_name_H-M   'P 1'
#
loop_
_entity.id
_entity.type
_entity.pdbx_description
1 polymer ?
#
loop_
_entity_poly.entity_id
_entity_poly.type
_entity_poly.pdbx_seq_one_letter_code
_entity_poly.pdbx_strand_id
1 'polypeptide(L)'
;MKKTYLIIFCILITCMAHAQELIFSKAKFQMGDRPEWKSTNFDDSSWGTIKTTATWGEQGCAKANSYGWYRIRFVLPESMLEKSDLKKKIYFYLGKIDDADETFLNGVRIGATGSMPNSPKGYIGKYDVERLYSVSVRHSAVKWGKENVLAIRVYNHDGDGGMYGAASTVTVPGRADGINIQFQESQNKGRSTCRIELTNQVSFTQHGTLDVSILNPETETVLSKQQKKITLRPGKKTWISMAYDSHKNMRIQCKYTDRAGKSSKKCVYLPKYILTPEAPHAPRINSAEVFGVRPGSPVIFRIPASGDRPMRFSVKDLPEGLSVNPDNGVISGSLAKRGVYPVTLVAENDKGRDEKKLSIRVDHKIALTPPMGWNSWNCWGTSVSQEKVMSSAKALVDRGLADYGYSYVNIDDAWEAQQRNADGTIAANEKFPDMKGLGDWLHSNGLRFGIYSSPGKFTCAHYPGSFDHEELDAKTYNEWGIDYLKYDWCSYHGKFVNDGDPSIAAYVRPYLKMQEYLRAQPRDIFYSLCQYGMADVWKWGYAVDANSWRTSLDITDTWQSMYYIGFVLQAELYPYAQPGHWNDPDMLVVGKVGWGPSLHDTRLTPDEQYTHISLWTLLAGNMLVGGDLSQMDDFTFGLLCNSEVNAINQDALGKQAKRDVLDGDIQIWQRPLADGSHAIGIFNVGSKDLRIDLAKYFNQLGIGELHSVRDLWQQKDLSATDTNYFVPIHGVKYIKVKYRPSAVKAE
;
A
#
# COMPACT_ATOMS: atom_id res chain seq x y z
N MET A 1 22.18 -28.44 14.28
CA MET A 1 20.85 -28.72 13.67
C MET A 1 20.11 -27.41 13.46
N LYS A 2 20.19 -26.84 12.24
CA LYS A 2 19.46 -25.62 11.87
C LYS A 2 18.05 -26.02 11.42
N LYS A 3 17.02 -25.59 12.15
CA LYS A 3 15.62 -25.74 11.76
C LYS A 3 15.30 -24.62 10.76
N THR A 4 15.21 -24.97 9.49
CA THR A 4 14.70 -24.07 8.45
C THR A 4 13.18 -24.03 8.57
N TYR A 5 12.62 -22.89 8.96
CA TYR A 5 11.17 -22.69 9.01
C TYR A 5 10.65 -22.44 7.59
N LEU A 6 9.78 -23.33 7.11
CA LEU A 6 9.03 -23.21 5.87
C LEU A 6 7.77 -22.38 6.16
N ILE A 7 7.72 -21.14 5.71
CA ILE A 7 6.56 -20.25 5.89
C ILE A 7 5.66 -20.34 4.65
N ILE A 8 4.37 -20.50 4.90
CA ILE A 8 3.31 -20.72 3.92
C ILE A 8 2.82 -19.36 3.40
N PHE A 9 2.86 -19.16 2.08
CA PHE A 9 2.30 -18.00 1.39
C PHE A 9 1.01 -18.38 0.64
N CYS A 10 -0.03 -17.58 0.83
CA CYS A 10 -1.21 -17.51 -0.03
C CYS A 10 -1.34 -16.05 -0.47
N ILE A 11 -1.10 -15.76 -1.75
CA ILE A 11 -1.23 -14.41 -2.33
C ILE A 11 -2.41 -14.42 -3.32
N LEU A 12 -3.08 -13.27 -3.44
CA LEU A 12 -4.27 -13.01 -4.27
C LEU A 12 -4.19 -13.69 -5.63
N ILE A 13 -5.15 -14.58 -5.88
CA ILE A 13 -5.24 -15.39 -7.09
C ILE A 13 -6.41 -14.86 -7.91
N THR A 14 -6.18 -14.46 -9.15
CA THR A 14 -7.24 -14.51 -10.16
C THR A 14 -7.45 -15.97 -10.55
N CYS A 15 -8.16 -16.71 -9.70
CA CYS A 15 -8.65 -18.03 -10.01
C CYS A 15 -9.86 -17.86 -10.92
N MET A 16 -9.67 -17.93 -12.24
CA MET A 16 -10.79 -18.25 -13.11
C MET A 16 -11.03 -19.75 -13.06
N ALA A 17 -11.64 -20.19 -11.95
CA ALA A 17 -12.41 -21.42 -11.99
C ALA A 17 -13.49 -21.24 -13.07
N HIS A 18 -13.60 -22.18 -14.00
CA HIS A 18 -14.71 -22.19 -14.96
C HIS A 18 -16.04 -22.62 -14.30
N ALA A 19 -16.12 -22.61 -12.96
CA ALA A 19 -17.41 -22.57 -12.30
C ALA A 19 -18.11 -21.29 -12.79
N GLN A 20 -19.17 -21.45 -13.58
CA GLN A 20 -20.06 -20.33 -13.82
C GLN A 20 -20.48 -19.82 -12.44
N GLU A 21 -20.18 -18.57 -12.19
CA GLU A 21 -20.40 -17.92 -10.92
C GLU A 21 -21.38 -16.79 -11.16
N LEU A 22 -22.44 -16.77 -10.38
CA LEU A 22 -23.31 -15.60 -10.30
C LEU A 22 -22.82 -14.78 -9.12
N ILE A 23 -22.49 -13.51 -9.34
CA ILE A 23 -21.98 -12.60 -8.30
C ILE A 23 -23.03 -11.54 -8.02
N PHE A 24 -23.30 -11.33 -6.73
CA PHE A 24 -24.28 -10.37 -6.23
C PHE A 24 -23.61 -9.42 -5.25
N SER A 25 -23.21 -8.24 -5.73
CA SER A 25 -22.65 -7.16 -4.90
C SER A 25 -23.72 -6.23 -4.32
N LYS A 26 -24.99 -6.43 -4.70
CA LYS A 26 -26.15 -5.66 -4.22
C LYS A 26 -27.36 -6.58 -4.07
N ALA A 27 -28.29 -6.21 -3.19
CA ALA A 27 -29.56 -6.89 -2.99
C ALA A 27 -30.69 -5.91 -2.67
N LYS A 28 -31.94 -6.33 -2.87
CA LYS A 28 -33.09 -5.62 -2.28
C LYS A 28 -33.04 -5.76 -0.77
N PHE A 29 -33.34 -4.68 -0.05
CA PHE A 29 -33.17 -4.65 1.40
C PHE A 29 -34.30 -3.94 2.13
N GLN A 30 -34.67 -4.50 3.29
CA GLN A 30 -35.65 -3.92 4.19
C GLN A 30 -35.34 -4.28 5.65
N MET A 31 -35.40 -3.30 6.54
CA MET A 31 -35.34 -3.50 7.99
C MET A 31 -36.68 -4.01 8.52
N GLY A 32 -36.61 -4.90 9.51
CA GLY A 32 -37.76 -5.56 10.13
C GLY A 32 -37.65 -7.07 10.04
N ASP A 33 -38.64 -7.75 10.61
CA ASP A 33 -38.63 -9.21 10.71
C ASP A 33 -39.98 -9.83 10.39
N ARG A 34 -40.25 -10.03 9.10
CA ARG A 34 -41.52 -10.58 8.65
C ARG A 34 -41.33 -11.93 7.96
N PRO A 35 -41.91 -13.04 8.48
CA PRO A 35 -41.71 -14.38 7.92
C PRO A 35 -42.13 -14.53 6.46
N GLU A 36 -43.08 -13.73 5.97
CA GLU A 36 -43.52 -13.72 4.58
C GLU A 36 -42.41 -13.29 3.60
N TRP A 37 -41.39 -12.56 4.07
CA TRP A 37 -40.28 -12.07 3.24
C TRP A 37 -39.32 -13.18 2.77
N LYS A 38 -39.47 -14.42 3.23
CA LYS A 38 -38.80 -15.57 2.61
C LYS A 38 -39.51 -16.09 1.36
N SER A 39 -40.77 -15.72 1.15
CA SER A 39 -41.61 -16.28 0.09
C SER A 39 -41.11 -15.92 -1.29
N THR A 40 -41.17 -16.88 -2.22
CA THR A 40 -40.81 -16.66 -3.63
C THR A 40 -41.69 -15.58 -4.28
N ASN A 41 -42.98 -15.54 -3.92
CA ASN A 41 -43.97 -14.69 -4.57
C ASN A 41 -44.17 -13.35 -3.87
N PHE A 42 -43.38 -13.04 -2.83
CA PHE A 42 -43.44 -11.75 -2.17
C PHE A 42 -42.98 -10.64 -3.13
N ASP A 43 -43.74 -9.56 -3.21
CA ASP A 43 -43.40 -8.38 -4.01
C ASP A 43 -42.49 -7.44 -3.22
N ASP A 44 -41.23 -7.39 -3.63
CA ASP A 44 -40.15 -6.57 -3.07
C ASP A 44 -39.79 -5.38 -3.98
N SER A 45 -40.65 -5.02 -4.94
CA SER A 45 -40.43 -3.92 -5.86
C SER A 45 -40.22 -2.57 -5.16
N SER A 46 -40.94 -2.36 -4.05
CA SER A 46 -40.86 -1.16 -3.21
C SER A 46 -39.62 -1.08 -2.30
N TRP A 47 -38.83 -2.16 -2.19
CA TRP A 47 -37.65 -2.17 -1.33
C TRP A 47 -36.50 -1.38 -1.93
N GLY A 48 -35.71 -0.76 -1.06
CA GLY A 48 -34.44 -0.13 -1.42
C GLY A 48 -33.39 -1.16 -1.84
N THR A 49 -32.20 -0.68 -2.21
CA THR A 49 -31.05 -1.53 -2.55
C THR A 49 -29.89 -1.22 -1.63
N ILE A 50 -29.19 -2.27 -1.20
CA ILE A 50 -28.02 -2.18 -0.34
C ILE A 50 -26.85 -2.97 -0.95
N LYS A 51 -25.61 -2.62 -0.62
CA LYS A 51 -24.43 -3.43 -0.95
C LYS A 51 -24.37 -4.65 -0.03
N THR A 52 -23.98 -5.79 -0.58
CA THR A 52 -23.72 -7.02 0.18
C THR A 52 -22.28 -7.14 0.70
N THR A 53 -21.43 -6.17 0.35
CA THR A 53 -20.00 -6.12 0.65
C THR A 53 -19.63 -5.08 1.69
N ALA A 54 -20.62 -4.44 2.33
CA ALA A 54 -20.43 -3.35 3.30
C ALA A 54 -21.46 -3.49 4.41
N THR A 55 -21.08 -3.20 5.65
CA THR A 55 -21.95 -3.31 6.82
C THR A 55 -23.14 -2.35 6.75
N TRP A 56 -24.14 -2.50 7.61
CA TRP A 56 -25.20 -1.51 7.74
C TRP A 56 -24.67 -0.19 8.31
N GLY A 57 -23.64 -0.23 9.15
CA GLY A 57 -22.97 0.95 9.70
C GLY A 57 -22.37 1.83 8.62
N GLU A 58 -21.58 1.22 7.73
CA GLU A 58 -20.99 1.88 6.54
C GLU A 58 -22.06 2.45 5.58
N GLN A 59 -23.29 1.94 5.67
CA GLN A 59 -24.41 2.32 4.81
C GLN A 59 -25.46 3.15 5.55
N GLY A 60 -25.18 3.59 6.77
CA GLY A 60 -26.02 4.51 7.55
C GLY A 60 -27.35 3.92 8.03
N CYS A 61 -27.47 2.59 8.12
CA CYS A 61 -28.71 1.93 8.55
C CYS A 61 -28.51 0.93 9.71
N ALA A 62 -27.35 0.93 10.37
CA ALA A 62 -27.10 0.09 11.54
C ALA A 62 -28.08 0.36 12.67
N LYS A 63 -28.57 -0.71 13.30
CA LYS A 63 -29.42 -0.62 14.49
C LYS A 63 -29.18 -1.85 15.37
N ALA A 64 -28.87 -1.62 16.64
CA ALA A 64 -28.74 -2.69 17.63
C ALA A 64 -30.08 -3.40 17.85
N ASN A 65 -30.02 -4.68 18.22
CA ASN A 65 -31.15 -5.57 18.46
C ASN A 65 -32.22 -5.54 17.34
N SER A 66 -31.76 -5.55 16.09
CA SER A 66 -32.63 -5.39 14.93
C SER A 66 -32.47 -6.52 13.91
N TYR A 67 -33.47 -6.62 13.04
CA TYR A 67 -33.46 -7.56 11.92
C TYR A 67 -33.44 -6.79 10.60
N GLY A 68 -32.81 -7.38 9.60
CA GLY A 68 -32.85 -6.91 8.22
C GLY A 68 -32.89 -8.09 7.27
N TRP A 69 -33.54 -7.88 6.12
CA TRP A 69 -33.68 -8.91 5.10
C TRP A 69 -33.09 -8.46 3.78
N TYR A 70 -32.30 -9.34 3.18
CA TYR A 70 -31.80 -9.20 1.82
C TYR A 70 -32.58 -10.12 0.90
N ARG A 71 -32.94 -9.64 -0.29
CA ARG A 71 -33.58 -10.44 -1.34
C ARG A 71 -32.83 -10.28 -2.66
N ILE A 72 -32.43 -11.42 -3.23
CA ILE A 72 -31.72 -11.51 -4.51
C ILE A 72 -32.55 -12.37 -5.44
N ARG A 73 -32.98 -11.78 -6.57
CA ARG A 73 -33.63 -12.50 -7.67
C ARG A 73 -32.59 -12.84 -8.73
N PHE A 74 -32.56 -14.09 -9.16
CA PHE A 74 -31.56 -14.56 -10.12
C PHE A 74 -32.08 -15.76 -10.90
N VAL A 75 -31.61 -15.92 -12.13
CA VAL A 75 -31.82 -17.15 -12.90
C VAL A 75 -30.61 -18.05 -12.70
N LEU A 76 -30.84 -19.33 -12.46
CA LEU A 76 -29.81 -20.37 -12.52
C LEU A 76 -29.78 -20.94 -13.95
N PRO A 77 -28.82 -20.56 -14.81
CA PRO A 77 -28.75 -21.09 -16.17
C PRO A 77 -28.51 -22.60 -16.15
N GLU A 78 -29.21 -23.35 -17.02
CA GLU A 78 -28.99 -24.79 -17.20
C GLU A 78 -27.53 -25.10 -17.56
N SER A 79 -26.86 -24.17 -18.25
CA SER A 79 -25.45 -24.29 -18.60
C SER A 79 -24.53 -24.49 -17.38
N MET A 80 -24.90 -24.00 -16.19
CA MET A 80 -24.09 -24.19 -14.98
C MET A 80 -24.09 -25.65 -14.55
N LEU A 81 -25.26 -26.30 -14.66
CA LEU A 81 -25.43 -27.72 -14.37
C LEU A 81 -24.78 -28.60 -15.44
N GLU A 82 -24.86 -28.21 -16.71
CA GLU A 82 -24.24 -28.94 -17.82
C GLU A 82 -22.72 -28.96 -17.73
N LYS A 83 -22.12 -27.82 -17.35
CA LYS A 83 -20.67 -27.65 -17.19
C LYS A 83 -20.11 -28.29 -15.92
N SER A 84 -20.93 -28.47 -14.89
CA SER A 84 -20.53 -29.28 -13.72
C SER A 84 -20.57 -30.76 -14.09
N ASP A 85 -19.41 -31.41 -14.09
CA ASP A 85 -19.30 -32.85 -14.27
C ASP A 85 -19.63 -33.65 -12.98
N LEU A 86 -19.75 -32.96 -11.85
CA LEU A 86 -20.23 -33.55 -10.59
C LEU A 86 -21.75 -33.64 -10.53
N LYS A 87 -22.46 -32.60 -10.99
CA LYS A 87 -23.93 -32.50 -10.92
C LYS A 87 -24.47 -32.87 -9.52
N LYS A 88 -23.81 -32.42 -8.45
CA LYS A 88 -24.16 -32.78 -7.06
C LYS A 88 -24.81 -31.64 -6.29
N LYS A 89 -24.10 -30.51 -6.14
CA LYS A 89 -24.49 -29.43 -5.24
C LYS A 89 -24.38 -28.06 -5.90
N ILE A 90 -25.23 -27.15 -5.44
CA ILE A 90 -25.13 -25.71 -5.66
C ILE A 90 -24.64 -25.11 -4.34
N TYR A 91 -23.63 -24.26 -4.40
CA TYR A 91 -23.07 -23.55 -3.25
C TYR A 91 -23.49 -22.09 -3.27
N PHE A 92 -23.83 -21.58 -2.10
CA PHE A 92 -24.24 -20.20 -1.84
C PHE A 92 -23.25 -19.62 -0.84
N TYR A 93 -22.29 -18.82 -1.33
CA TYR A 93 -21.35 -18.10 -0.49
C TYR A 93 -21.89 -16.68 -0.28
N LEU A 94 -22.00 -16.20 0.96
CA LEU A 94 -22.62 -14.90 1.26
C LEU A 94 -21.65 -13.88 1.86
N GLY A 95 -20.35 -14.16 1.88
CA GLY A 95 -19.38 -13.34 2.61
C GLY A 95 -19.56 -13.50 4.12
N LYS A 96 -19.21 -12.46 4.88
CA LYS A 96 -19.44 -12.41 6.33
C LYS A 96 -20.77 -11.73 6.64
N ILE A 97 -21.41 -12.14 7.72
CA ILE A 97 -22.66 -11.55 8.18
C ILE A 97 -22.58 -11.29 9.67
N ASP A 98 -22.75 -10.03 10.03
CA ASP A 98 -22.83 -9.53 11.40
C ASP A 98 -24.31 -9.41 11.83
N ASP A 99 -24.83 -10.23 12.73
CA ASP A 99 -24.16 -11.21 13.59
C ASP A 99 -24.52 -12.67 13.24
N ALA A 100 -25.80 -12.91 12.92
CA ALA A 100 -26.38 -14.22 12.69
C ALA A 100 -27.36 -14.18 11.52
N ASP A 101 -27.48 -15.29 10.78
CA ASP A 101 -28.36 -15.36 9.62
C ASP A 101 -29.18 -16.64 9.53
N GLU A 102 -30.31 -16.53 8.84
CA GLU A 102 -31.04 -17.65 8.25
C GLU A 102 -31.26 -17.39 6.77
N THR A 103 -30.85 -18.33 5.93
CA THR A 103 -30.89 -18.18 4.48
C THR A 103 -31.90 -19.15 3.84
N PHE A 104 -32.71 -18.64 2.91
CA PHE A 104 -33.80 -19.34 2.24
C PHE A 104 -33.66 -19.26 0.72
N LEU A 105 -33.80 -20.40 0.05
CA LEU A 105 -33.94 -20.49 -1.40
C LEU A 105 -35.39 -20.81 -1.73
N ASN A 106 -36.06 -19.92 -2.47
CA ASN A 106 -37.46 -20.07 -2.88
C ASN A 106 -38.40 -20.46 -1.69
N GLY A 107 -38.18 -19.83 -0.53
CA GLY A 107 -38.94 -20.07 0.70
C GLY A 107 -38.49 -21.27 1.54
N VAL A 108 -37.57 -22.10 1.06
CA VAL A 108 -37.03 -23.24 1.80
C VAL A 108 -35.70 -22.86 2.46
N ARG A 109 -35.56 -23.11 3.75
CA ARG A 109 -34.33 -22.79 4.51
C ARG A 109 -33.19 -23.70 4.04
N ILE A 110 -32.09 -23.11 3.62
CA ILE A 110 -30.91 -23.82 3.10
C ILE A 110 -29.70 -23.76 4.05
N GLY A 111 -29.73 -22.86 5.02
CA GLY A 111 -28.62 -22.67 5.95
C GLY A 111 -28.91 -21.63 7.02
N ALA A 112 -28.06 -21.63 8.05
CA ALA A 112 -28.02 -20.63 9.10
C ALA A 112 -26.68 -20.71 9.83
N THR A 113 -26.19 -19.58 10.33
CA THR A 113 -24.97 -19.48 11.14
C THR A 113 -25.23 -18.51 12.29
N GLY A 114 -24.76 -18.86 13.48
CA GLY A 114 -25.25 -18.25 14.72
C GLY A 114 -26.66 -18.74 15.06
N SER A 115 -27.36 -18.01 15.94
CA SER A 115 -28.77 -18.29 16.24
C SER A 115 -29.54 -17.02 16.58
N MET A 116 -30.78 -16.95 16.08
CA MET A 116 -31.71 -15.85 16.37
C MET A 116 -32.10 -15.83 17.86
N PRO A 117 -32.45 -14.67 18.45
CA PRO A 117 -32.86 -14.56 19.86
C PRO A 117 -33.96 -15.53 20.28
N ASN A 118 -34.96 -15.75 19.41
CA ASN A 118 -36.10 -16.63 19.68
C ASN A 118 -35.80 -18.12 19.44
N SER A 119 -34.54 -18.49 19.17
CA SER A 119 -34.14 -19.88 19.02
C SER A 119 -34.18 -20.61 20.37
N PRO A 120 -34.52 -21.91 20.42
CA PRO A 120 -34.42 -22.70 21.66
C PRO A 120 -33.04 -22.70 22.32
N LYS A 121 -31.99 -22.33 21.56
CA LYS A 121 -30.59 -22.23 22.04
C LYS A 121 -30.21 -20.82 22.52
N GLY A 122 -31.12 -19.85 22.46
CA GLY A 122 -30.81 -18.43 22.67
C GLY A 122 -30.02 -17.82 21.51
N TYR A 123 -29.68 -16.55 21.65
CA TYR A 123 -28.87 -15.80 20.68
C TYR A 123 -27.39 -16.24 20.70
N ILE A 124 -26.80 -16.44 19.52
CA ILE A 124 -25.37 -16.71 19.35
C ILE A 124 -24.86 -15.89 18.15
N GLY A 125 -23.99 -14.91 18.42
CA GLY A 125 -23.32 -14.09 17.40
C GLY A 125 -22.17 -14.80 16.70
N LYS A 126 -22.04 -14.58 15.39
CA LYS A 126 -20.98 -15.13 14.53
C LYS A 126 -20.57 -14.11 13.48
N TYR A 127 -20.26 -12.88 13.90
CA TYR A 127 -19.92 -11.77 13.00
C TYR A 127 -18.73 -12.04 12.07
N ASP A 128 -17.72 -12.79 12.50
CA ASP A 128 -16.46 -12.97 11.74
C ASP A 128 -16.42 -14.19 10.80
N VAL A 129 -17.45 -15.04 10.83
CA VAL A 129 -17.48 -16.31 10.09
C VAL A 129 -18.00 -16.11 8.67
N GLU A 130 -17.37 -16.72 7.67
CA GLU A 130 -17.91 -16.71 6.31
C GLU A 130 -19.10 -17.67 6.16
N ARG A 131 -20.12 -17.24 5.42
CA ARG A 131 -21.33 -18.03 5.19
C ARG A 131 -21.20 -18.82 3.90
N LEU A 132 -21.21 -20.16 4.02
CA LEU A 132 -21.24 -21.08 2.88
C LEU A 132 -22.31 -22.14 3.09
N TYR A 133 -23.37 -22.07 2.30
CA TYR A 133 -24.47 -23.03 2.30
C TYR A 133 -24.49 -23.86 1.03
N SER A 134 -25.14 -25.02 1.06
CA SER A 134 -25.25 -25.86 -0.13
C SER A 134 -26.56 -26.63 -0.18
N VAL A 135 -27.11 -26.79 -1.38
CA VAL A 135 -28.24 -27.69 -1.65
C VAL A 135 -27.90 -28.65 -2.77
N SER A 136 -28.62 -29.77 -2.85
CA SER A 136 -28.53 -30.68 -3.99
C SER A 136 -28.98 -29.96 -5.27
N VAL A 137 -28.35 -30.23 -6.42
CA VAL A 137 -28.79 -29.69 -7.72
C VAL A 137 -30.19 -30.19 -8.12
N ARG A 138 -30.66 -31.26 -7.47
CA ARG A 138 -32.02 -31.84 -7.63
C ARG A 138 -32.97 -31.47 -6.49
N HIS A 139 -32.57 -30.55 -5.62
CA HIS A 139 -33.41 -30.12 -4.51
C HIS A 139 -34.69 -29.44 -5.05
N SER A 140 -35.84 -29.73 -4.45
CA SER A 140 -37.15 -29.23 -4.94
C SER A 140 -37.26 -27.71 -5.01
N ALA A 141 -36.51 -27.00 -4.15
CA ALA A 141 -36.42 -25.55 -4.16
C ALA A 141 -35.60 -24.98 -5.34
N VAL A 142 -34.83 -25.76 -6.07
CA VAL A 142 -33.97 -25.27 -7.17
C VAL A 142 -34.78 -25.20 -8.47
N LYS A 143 -34.77 -24.05 -9.13
CA LYS A 143 -35.44 -23.85 -10.43
C LYS A 143 -34.41 -23.50 -11.50
N TRP A 144 -34.01 -24.50 -12.29
CA TRP A 144 -33.13 -24.28 -13.45
C TRP A 144 -33.86 -23.55 -14.58
N GLY A 145 -33.15 -22.65 -15.27
CA GLY A 145 -33.68 -21.86 -16.39
C GLY A 145 -34.78 -20.86 -16.04
N LYS A 146 -35.12 -20.73 -14.75
CA LYS A 146 -36.20 -19.88 -14.24
C LYS A 146 -35.68 -19.00 -13.10
N GLU A 147 -36.46 -17.98 -12.75
CA GLU A 147 -36.16 -17.11 -11.61
C GLU A 147 -36.19 -17.90 -10.28
N ASN A 148 -35.18 -17.64 -9.46
CA ASN A 148 -35.04 -18.07 -8.08
C ASN A 148 -34.93 -16.82 -7.19
N VAL A 149 -35.35 -16.97 -5.95
CA VAL A 149 -35.24 -15.96 -4.90
C VAL A 149 -34.37 -16.51 -3.78
N LEU A 150 -33.28 -15.81 -3.47
CA LEU A 150 -32.51 -16.01 -2.26
C LEU A 150 -32.92 -14.92 -1.26
N ALA A 151 -33.49 -15.33 -0.13
CA ALA A 151 -33.86 -14.43 0.96
C ALA A 151 -32.96 -14.72 2.18
N ILE A 152 -32.31 -13.68 2.71
CA ILE A 152 -31.34 -13.78 3.80
C ILE A 152 -31.85 -12.92 4.94
N ARG A 153 -32.24 -13.56 6.03
CA ARG A 153 -32.67 -12.92 7.27
C ARG A 153 -31.46 -12.73 8.16
N VAL A 154 -31.14 -11.51 8.53
CA VAL A 154 -30.00 -11.16 9.39
C VAL A 154 -30.50 -10.57 10.69
N TYR A 155 -29.89 -10.96 11.81
CA TYR A 155 -30.08 -10.33 13.10
C TYR A 155 -28.78 -9.69 13.56
N ASN A 156 -28.89 -8.45 14.05
CA ASN A 156 -27.80 -7.65 14.60
C ASN A 156 -28.04 -7.43 16.09
N HIS A 157 -27.11 -7.84 16.96
CA HIS A 157 -27.24 -7.62 18.39
C HIS A 157 -26.79 -6.21 18.78
N ASP A 158 -25.60 -5.82 18.35
CA ASP A 158 -24.98 -4.51 18.53
C ASP A 158 -24.04 -4.18 17.35
N GLY A 159 -23.34 -3.04 17.38
CA GLY A 159 -22.39 -2.69 16.31
C GLY A 159 -23.01 -2.42 14.94
N ASP A 160 -22.22 -2.69 13.90
CA ASP A 160 -22.47 -2.25 12.53
C ASP A 160 -23.47 -3.12 11.78
N GLY A 161 -23.55 -4.42 12.06
CA GLY A 161 -24.53 -5.35 11.47
C GLY A 161 -24.47 -5.52 9.95
N GLY A 162 -25.22 -6.49 9.44
CA GLY A 162 -25.39 -6.71 8.00
C GLY A 162 -24.30 -7.57 7.34
N MET A 163 -24.28 -7.57 6.01
CA MET A 163 -23.38 -8.41 5.20
C MET A 163 -22.14 -7.61 4.80
N TYR A 164 -20.94 -8.19 4.86
CA TYR A 164 -19.71 -7.48 4.50
C TYR A 164 -18.62 -8.41 3.98
N GLY A 165 -17.54 -7.83 3.45
CA GLY A 165 -16.44 -8.56 2.85
C GLY A 165 -16.69 -8.89 1.38
N ALA A 166 -16.47 -10.15 0.98
CA ALA A 166 -16.61 -10.57 -0.41
C ALA A 166 -18.08 -10.61 -0.86
N ALA A 167 -18.32 -10.31 -2.14
CA ALA A 167 -19.65 -10.35 -2.72
C ALA A 167 -20.27 -11.75 -2.62
N SER A 168 -21.60 -11.83 -2.51
CA SER A 168 -22.28 -13.11 -2.46
C SER A 168 -22.20 -13.81 -3.81
N THR A 169 -21.92 -15.11 -3.81
CA THR A 169 -21.80 -15.89 -5.05
C THR A 169 -22.57 -17.19 -5.02
N VAL A 170 -23.03 -17.60 -6.20
CA VAL A 170 -23.68 -18.90 -6.42
C VAL A 170 -22.91 -19.69 -7.47
N THR A 171 -22.47 -20.89 -7.09
CA THR A 171 -21.62 -21.74 -7.92
C THR A 171 -22.10 -23.18 -7.97
N VAL A 172 -21.78 -23.85 -9.08
CA VAL A 172 -22.02 -25.28 -9.28
C VAL A 172 -20.68 -25.92 -9.63
N PRO A 173 -19.91 -26.37 -8.62
CA PRO A 173 -18.54 -26.78 -8.86
C PRO A 173 -18.47 -28.06 -9.70
N GLY A 174 -17.48 -28.13 -10.57
CA GLY A 174 -16.99 -29.35 -11.20
C GLY A 174 -15.88 -30.02 -10.38
N ARG A 175 -15.34 -31.13 -10.88
CA ARG A 175 -14.23 -31.86 -10.24
C ARG A 175 -12.98 -31.01 -10.13
N ALA A 176 -12.64 -30.24 -11.16
CA ALA A 176 -11.42 -29.43 -11.18
C ALA A 176 -11.44 -28.33 -10.11
N ASP A 177 -12.61 -27.87 -9.67
CA ASP A 177 -12.74 -26.87 -8.61
C ASP A 177 -12.29 -27.40 -7.25
N GLY A 178 -12.32 -28.73 -7.07
CA GLY A 178 -11.76 -29.42 -5.92
C GLY A 178 -10.23 -29.47 -5.86
N ILE A 179 -9.53 -28.97 -6.89
CA ILE A 179 -8.08 -28.77 -6.86
C ILE A 179 -7.79 -27.32 -6.46
N ASN A 180 -7.13 -27.14 -5.32
CA ASN A 180 -6.53 -25.86 -4.97
C ASN A 180 -5.14 -25.75 -5.62
N ILE A 181 -4.82 -24.61 -6.23
CA ILE A 181 -3.52 -24.36 -6.84
C ILE A 181 -2.87 -23.18 -6.11
N GLN A 182 -1.66 -23.38 -5.61
CA GLN A 182 -0.87 -22.37 -4.90
C GLN A 182 0.48 -22.18 -5.59
N PHE A 183 1.02 -20.98 -5.53
CA PHE A 183 2.30 -20.60 -6.11
C PHE A 183 3.26 -20.22 -4.99
N GLN A 184 4.47 -20.73 -5.04
CA GLN A 184 5.52 -20.44 -4.06
C GLN A 184 6.80 -20.11 -4.80
N GLU A 185 7.24 -18.87 -4.69
CA GLU A 185 8.50 -18.43 -5.25
C GLU A 185 9.66 -18.81 -4.34
N SER A 186 10.81 -19.09 -4.96
CA SER A 186 12.08 -19.23 -4.25
C SER A 186 13.23 -18.86 -5.17
N GLN A 187 14.23 -18.22 -4.60
CA GLN A 187 15.48 -17.91 -5.26
C GLN A 187 16.62 -18.71 -4.64
N ASN A 188 17.48 -19.27 -5.48
CA ASN A 188 18.69 -19.96 -5.04
C ASN A 188 19.81 -19.69 -6.03
N LYS A 189 20.92 -19.09 -5.57
CA LYS A 189 22.10 -18.74 -6.38
C LYS A 189 21.74 -17.99 -7.68
N GLY A 190 20.89 -16.95 -7.57
CA GLY A 190 20.46 -16.14 -8.72
C GLY A 190 19.43 -16.82 -9.65
N ARG A 191 19.02 -18.06 -9.37
CA ARG A 191 17.99 -18.75 -10.15
C ARG A 191 16.64 -18.66 -9.47
N SER A 192 15.70 -18.01 -10.13
CA SER A 192 14.32 -17.88 -9.67
C SER A 192 13.48 -19.07 -10.12
N THR A 193 12.74 -19.64 -9.17
CA THR A 193 11.84 -20.77 -9.41
C THR A 193 10.50 -20.56 -8.75
N CYS A 194 9.44 -20.96 -9.42
CA CYS A 194 8.09 -20.98 -8.88
C CYS A 194 7.63 -22.43 -8.76
N ARG A 195 7.29 -22.86 -7.53
CA ARG A 195 6.63 -24.13 -7.25
C ARG A 195 5.12 -23.93 -7.35
N ILE A 196 4.50 -24.66 -8.26
CA ILE A 196 3.05 -24.72 -8.45
C ILE A 196 2.55 -25.97 -7.72
N GLU A 197 1.94 -25.77 -6.55
CA GLU A 197 1.42 -26.82 -5.68
C GLU A 197 -0.08 -27.03 -5.89
N LEU A 198 -0.48 -28.27 -6.15
CA LEU A 198 -1.86 -28.71 -6.24
C LEU A 198 -2.24 -29.45 -4.95
N THR A 199 -3.36 -29.09 -4.34
CA THR A 199 -3.96 -29.81 -3.21
C THR A 199 -5.35 -30.30 -3.59
N ASN A 200 -5.63 -31.58 -3.39
CA ASN A 200 -6.99 -32.11 -3.56
C ASN A 200 -7.82 -31.85 -2.30
N GLN A 201 -8.82 -31.00 -2.40
CA GLN A 201 -9.72 -30.62 -1.30
C GLN A 201 -11.02 -31.43 -1.25
N VAL A 202 -11.25 -32.34 -2.21
CA VAL A 202 -12.46 -33.18 -2.24
C VAL A 202 -12.20 -34.58 -1.69
N SER A 203 -13.29 -35.26 -1.32
CA SER A 203 -13.28 -36.58 -0.67
C SER A 203 -12.98 -37.76 -1.59
N PHE A 204 -12.72 -37.54 -2.89
CA PHE A 204 -12.37 -38.59 -3.84
C PHE A 204 -11.06 -38.26 -4.57
N THR A 205 -10.39 -39.30 -5.06
CA THR A 205 -9.14 -39.15 -5.82
C THR A 205 -9.38 -38.43 -7.14
N GLN A 206 -8.55 -37.42 -7.41
CA GLN A 206 -8.57 -36.64 -8.63
C GLN A 206 -7.56 -37.22 -9.63
N HIS A 207 -7.99 -37.41 -10.87
CA HIS A 207 -7.14 -37.84 -11.97
C HIS A 207 -7.23 -36.81 -13.09
N GLY A 208 -6.09 -36.38 -13.62
CA GLY A 208 -6.06 -35.38 -14.68
C GLY A 208 -4.64 -35.04 -15.13
N THR A 209 -4.51 -33.89 -15.76
CA THR A 209 -3.26 -33.36 -16.29
C THR A 209 -3.13 -31.90 -15.89
N LEU A 210 -1.95 -31.50 -15.43
CA LEU A 210 -1.57 -30.11 -15.18
C LEU A 210 -0.67 -29.64 -16.33
N ASP A 211 -1.13 -28.66 -17.08
CA ASP A 211 -0.33 -27.89 -18.04
C ASP A 211 0.13 -26.59 -17.37
N VAL A 212 1.43 -26.30 -17.42
CA VAL A 212 2.01 -25.04 -16.94
C VAL A 212 2.82 -24.40 -18.05
N SER A 213 2.60 -23.12 -18.32
CA SER A 213 3.31 -22.34 -19.32
C SER A 213 3.80 -21.03 -18.71
N ILE A 214 5.02 -20.61 -19.06
CA ILE A 214 5.49 -19.25 -18.80
C ILE A 214 5.32 -18.44 -20.08
N LEU A 215 4.69 -17.27 -19.96
CA LEU A 215 4.37 -16.37 -21.05
C LEU A 215 5.10 -15.04 -20.88
N ASN A 216 5.47 -14.43 -21.99
CA ASN A 216 5.76 -13.00 -22.05
C ASN A 216 4.41 -12.26 -22.25
N PRO A 217 3.98 -11.38 -21.32
CA PRO A 217 2.68 -10.71 -21.43
C PRO A 217 2.63 -9.65 -22.54
N GLU A 218 3.76 -9.06 -22.94
CA GLU A 218 3.82 -8.05 -23.99
C GLU A 218 3.66 -8.63 -25.40
N THR A 219 4.18 -9.84 -25.63
CA THR A 219 4.15 -10.50 -26.95
C THR A 219 3.21 -11.71 -26.99
N GLU A 220 2.65 -12.10 -25.84
CA GLU A 220 1.86 -13.33 -25.64
C GLU A 220 2.62 -14.62 -26.01
N THR A 221 3.95 -14.57 -26.13
CA THR A 221 4.75 -15.73 -26.54
C THR A 221 4.97 -16.71 -25.39
N VAL A 222 4.86 -18.01 -25.68
CA VAL A 222 5.16 -19.08 -24.72
C VAL A 222 6.67 -19.29 -24.67
N LEU A 223 7.27 -18.97 -23.51
CA LEU A 223 8.72 -19.06 -23.30
C LEU A 223 9.15 -20.45 -22.79
N SER A 224 8.29 -21.09 -22.01
CA SER A 224 8.52 -22.46 -21.50
C SER A 224 7.19 -23.13 -21.19
N LYS A 225 7.13 -24.45 -21.31
CA LYS A 225 5.95 -25.25 -21.01
C LYS A 225 6.33 -26.58 -20.39
N GLN A 226 5.55 -27.02 -19.42
CA GLN A 226 5.66 -28.34 -18.82
C GLN A 226 4.27 -28.94 -18.61
N GLN A 227 4.17 -30.26 -18.69
CA GLN A 227 2.95 -31.00 -18.43
C GLN A 227 3.21 -32.12 -17.41
N LYS A 228 2.27 -32.35 -16.50
CA LYS A 228 2.35 -33.42 -15.50
C LYS A 228 1.01 -34.15 -15.36
N LYS A 229 1.01 -35.48 -15.50
CA LYS A 229 -0.15 -36.31 -15.12
C LYS A 229 -0.32 -36.28 -13.60
N ILE A 230 -1.55 -36.08 -13.16
CA ILE A 230 -1.93 -35.94 -11.76
C ILE A 230 -2.84 -37.10 -11.37
N THR A 231 -2.43 -37.81 -10.31
CA THR A 231 -3.31 -38.69 -9.52
C THR A 231 -3.15 -38.25 -8.07
N LEU A 232 -4.17 -37.61 -7.51
CA LEU A 232 -4.08 -36.93 -6.21
C LEU A 232 -5.20 -37.40 -5.29
N ARG A 233 -4.83 -38.13 -4.23
CA ARG A 233 -5.77 -38.62 -3.20
C ARG A 233 -6.32 -37.44 -2.37
N PRO A 234 -7.48 -37.60 -1.70
CA PRO A 234 -8.06 -36.58 -0.82
C PRO A 234 -7.04 -36.03 0.18
N GLY A 235 -6.98 -34.69 0.32
CA GLY A 235 -6.07 -33.99 1.22
C GLY A 235 -4.57 -34.06 0.85
N LYS A 236 -4.19 -34.80 -0.21
CA LYS A 236 -2.78 -34.89 -0.63
C LYS A 236 -2.39 -33.75 -1.56
N LYS A 237 -1.08 -33.50 -1.58
CA LYS A 237 -0.42 -32.44 -2.33
C LYS A 237 0.53 -33.01 -3.37
N THR A 238 0.68 -32.34 -4.50
CA THR A 238 1.74 -32.59 -5.50
C THR A 238 2.15 -31.27 -6.12
N TRP A 239 3.35 -31.18 -6.68
CA TRP A 239 3.82 -29.94 -7.27
C TRP A 239 4.68 -30.16 -8.51
N ILE A 240 4.88 -29.07 -9.24
CA ILE A 240 5.84 -28.92 -10.33
C ILE A 240 6.57 -27.59 -10.12
N SER A 241 7.82 -27.51 -10.55
CA SER A 241 8.62 -26.30 -10.39
C SER A 241 9.05 -25.78 -11.75
N MET A 242 8.81 -24.50 -11.99
CA MET A 242 9.19 -23.79 -13.21
C MET A 242 10.31 -22.81 -12.88
N ALA A 243 11.42 -22.85 -13.61
CA ALA A 243 12.42 -21.77 -13.55
C ALA A 243 11.94 -20.59 -14.40
N TYR A 244 12.12 -19.38 -13.91
CA TYR A 244 11.74 -18.15 -14.60
C TYR A 244 12.83 -17.08 -14.45
N ASP A 245 12.79 -16.08 -15.32
CA ASP A 245 13.72 -14.95 -15.30
C ASP A 245 13.11 -13.83 -14.46
N SER A 246 13.65 -13.59 -13.26
CA SER A 246 13.15 -12.56 -12.34
C SER A 246 13.53 -11.14 -12.75
N HIS A 247 14.19 -10.94 -13.88
CA HIS A 247 14.43 -9.60 -14.44
C HIS A 247 13.46 -9.26 -15.58
N LYS A 248 12.46 -10.13 -15.83
CA LYS A 248 11.49 -9.93 -16.89
C LYS A 248 10.08 -10.06 -16.34
N ASN A 249 9.21 -9.18 -16.83
CA ASN A 249 7.79 -9.32 -16.60
C ASN A 249 7.30 -10.60 -17.32
N MET A 250 6.74 -11.54 -16.55
CA MET A 250 6.29 -12.84 -17.04
C MET A 250 4.94 -13.20 -16.44
N ARG A 251 4.24 -14.18 -17.03
CA ARG A 251 3.03 -14.78 -16.47
C ARG A 251 3.19 -16.29 -16.41
N ILE A 252 2.90 -16.90 -15.26
CA ILE A 252 2.83 -18.36 -15.12
C ILE A 252 1.35 -18.75 -15.24
N GLN A 253 0.99 -19.30 -16.40
CA GLN A 253 -0.34 -19.83 -16.64
C GLN A 253 -0.35 -21.32 -16.30
N CYS A 254 -1.29 -21.75 -15.47
CA CYS A 254 -1.54 -23.16 -15.22
C CYS A 254 -2.98 -23.53 -15.60
N LYS A 255 -3.15 -24.75 -16.09
CA LYS A 255 -4.44 -25.36 -16.38
C LYS A 255 -4.43 -26.80 -15.89
N TYR A 256 -5.18 -27.08 -14.84
CA TYR A 256 -5.53 -28.45 -14.49
C TYR A 256 -6.75 -28.88 -15.31
N THR A 257 -6.66 -30.00 -16.01
CA THR A 257 -7.77 -30.61 -16.74
C THR A 257 -8.00 -32.00 -16.19
N ASP A 258 -9.25 -32.34 -15.84
CA ASP A 258 -9.59 -33.67 -15.34
C ASP A 258 -9.39 -34.74 -16.42
N ARG A 259 -9.33 -36.02 -16.03
CA ARG A 259 -9.08 -37.14 -16.95
C ARG A 259 -10.14 -37.25 -18.05
N ALA A 260 -11.39 -36.87 -17.77
CA ALA A 260 -12.45 -36.91 -18.77
C ALA A 260 -12.39 -35.73 -19.75
N GLY A 261 -11.56 -34.71 -19.49
CA GLY A 261 -11.47 -33.49 -20.29
C GLY A 261 -12.69 -32.57 -20.17
N LYS A 262 -13.58 -32.84 -19.21
CA LYS A 262 -14.88 -32.16 -19.04
C LYS A 262 -14.81 -31.01 -18.05
N SER A 263 -13.86 -31.03 -17.13
CA SER A 263 -13.67 -30.00 -16.10
C SER A 263 -12.23 -29.51 -16.11
N SER A 264 -12.03 -28.20 -16.06
CA SER A 264 -10.68 -27.61 -15.95
C SER A 264 -10.65 -26.37 -15.06
N LYS A 265 -9.53 -26.17 -14.38
CA LYS A 265 -9.25 -24.99 -13.56
C LYS A 265 -8.03 -24.29 -14.12
N LYS A 266 -8.17 -23.00 -14.43
CA LYS A 266 -7.08 -22.15 -14.93
C LYS A 266 -6.69 -21.14 -13.86
N CYS A 267 -5.40 -20.92 -13.68
CA CYS A 267 -4.89 -19.81 -12.88
C CYS A 267 -3.76 -19.13 -13.64
N VAL A 268 -3.62 -17.83 -13.44
CA VAL A 268 -2.48 -17.04 -13.91
C VAL A 268 -1.83 -16.43 -12.69
N TYR A 269 -0.51 -16.53 -12.62
CA TYR A 269 0.29 -15.97 -11.55
C TYR A 269 1.32 -15.00 -12.13
N LEU A 270 1.44 -13.83 -11.51
CA LEU A 270 2.46 -12.83 -11.80
C LEU A 270 3.56 -12.99 -10.74
N PRO A 271 4.71 -13.61 -11.09
CA PRO A 271 5.83 -13.68 -10.17
C PRO A 271 6.48 -12.31 -9.98
N LYS A 272 7.16 -12.09 -8.86
CA LYS A 272 7.96 -10.88 -8.65
C LYS A 272 9.05 -10.76 -9.72
N TYR A 273 9.30 -9.54 -10.20
CA TYR A 273 10.35 -9.25 -11.17
C TYR A 273 10.99 -7.89 -10.91
N ILE A 274 12.31 -7.77 -11.14
CA ILE A 274 13.13 -6.61 -10.83
C ILE A 274 13.51 -5.90 -12.13
N LEU A 275 12.99 -4.68 -12.32
CA LEU A 275 13.34 -3.82 -13.45
C LEU A 275 14.60 -2.98 -13.17
N THR A 276 14.81 -2.62 -11.91
CA THR A 276 15.96 -1.83 -11.46
C THR A 276 17.26 -2.59 -11.71
N PRO A 277 18.19 -2.04 -12.52
CA PRO A 277 19.50 -2.65 -12.70
C PRO A 277 20.29 -2.73 -11.40
N GLU A 278 21.24 -3.65 -11.33
CA GLU A 278 22.19 -3.69 -10.22
C GLU A 278 22.96 -2.37 -10.12
N ALA A 279 23.25 -1.97 -8.88
CA ALA A 279 24.07 -0.78 -8.63
C ALA A 279 25.48 -0.99 -9.24
N PRO A 280 26.12 0.08 -9.74
CA PRO A 280 27.51 -0.03 -10.20
C PRO A 280 28.42 -0.41 -9.03
N HIS A 281 29.49 -1.16 -9.32
CA HIS A 281 30.51 -1.47 -8.31
C HIS A 281 31.29 -0.22 -7.85
N ALA A 282 31.50 0.74 -8.77
CA ALA A 282 32.06 2.05 -8.43
C ALA A 282 31.04 2.92 -7.69
N PRO A 283 31.48 3.89 -6.87
CA PRO A 283 30.58 4.73 -6.09
C PRO A 283 29.61 5.49 -6.99
N ARG A 284 28.38 5.69 -6.51
CA ARG A 284 27.41 6.62 -7.09
C ARG A 284 26.68 7.36 -5.98
N ILE A 285 26.84 8.68 -5.93
CA ILE A 285 26.20 9.55 -4.94
C ILE A 285 24.76 9.84 -5.37
N ASN A 286 23.81 9.34 -4.58
CA ASN A 286 22.38 9.37 -4.87
C ASN A 286 21.65 10.55 -4.20
N SER A 287 22.38 11.51 -3.61
CA SER A 287 21.79 12.55 -2.75
C SER A 287 20.86 13.49 -3.52
N ALA A 288 19.91 14.11 -2.82
CA ALA A 288 19.33 15.35 -3.30
C ALA A 288 20.42 16.42 -3.51
N GLU A 289 20.13 17.41 -4.34
CA GLU A 289 21.06 18.52 -4.62
C GLU A 289 20.96 19.65 -3.59
N VAL A 290 19.93 19.62 -2.74
CA VAL A 290 19.65 20.65 -1.73
C VAL A 290 19.37 20.02 -0.38
N PHE A 291 19.85 20.66 0.68
CA PHE A 291 19.52 20.32 2.06
C PHE A 291 19.22 21.60 2.84
N GLY A 292 18.12 21.65 3.58
CA GLY A 292 17.70 22.83 4.35
C GLY A 292 17.82 22.59 5.85
N VAL A 293 18.34 23.58 6.57
CA VAL A 293 18.52 23.56 8.02
C VAL A 293 18.34 24.97 8.60
N ARG A 294 17.80 25.11 9.82
CA ARG A 294 17.72 26.41 10.50
C ARG A 294 19.07 26.82 11.09
N PRO A 295 19.35 28.14 11.18
CA PRO A 295 20.53 28.64 11.87
C PRO A 295 20.70 28.03 13.26
N GLY A 296 21.88 27.48 13.54
CA GLY A 296 22.25 26.87 14.82
C GLY A 296 21.65 25.49 15.07
N SER A 297 20.74 25.00 14.22
CA SER A 297 20.18 23.64 14.36
C SER A 297 21.21 22.58 13.94
N PRO A 298 21.17 21.37 14.53
CA PRO A 298 22.04 20.27 14.15
C PRO A 298 21.88 19.89 12.67
N VAL A 299 22.99 19.80 11.96
CA VAL A 299 23.07 19.14 10.65
C VAL A 299 23.29 17.66 10.90
N ILE A 300 22.41 16.82 10.35
CA ILE A 300 22.55 15.36 10.34
C ILE A 300 22.28 14.91 8.91
N PHE A 301 23.34 14.62 8.17
CA PHE A 301 23.27 14.26 6.76
C PHE A 301 24.29 13.18 6.43
N ARG A 302 23.82 11.95 6.19
CA ARG A 302 24.63 10.92 5.55
C ARG A 302 24.78 11.22 4.07
N ILE A 303 25.97 11.08 3.48
CA ILE A 303 26.16 11.08 2.03
C ILE A 303 25.61 9.74 1.47
N PRO A 304 24.42 9.71 0.82
CA PRO A 304 23.89 8.48 0.28
C PRO A 304 24.69 8.09 -0.96
N ALA A 305 25.46 7.01 -0.89
CA ALA A 305 26.23 6.52 -2.03
C ALA A 305 26.20 5.00 -2.12
N SER A 306 25.70 4.49 -3.25
CA SER A 306 25.78 3.08 -3.63
C SER A 306 27.14 2.74 -4.21
N GLY A 307 27.46 1.45 -4.28
CA GLY A 307 28.75 0.91 -4.73
C GLY A 307 29.38 -0.02 -3.69
N ASP A 308 30.42 -0.74 -4.10
CA ASP A 308 31.08 -1.73 -3.26
C ASP A 308 31.73 -1.08 -2.02
N ARG A 309 31.75 -1.81 -0.90
CA ARG A 309 32.44 -1.43 0.35
C ARG A 309 33.77 -2.20 0.46
N PRO A 310 34.81 -1.68 1.16
CA PRO A 310 34.84 -0.42 1.90
C PRO A 310 34.82 0.80 0.99
N MET A 311 34.20 1.88 1.48
CA MET A 311 34.14 3.18 0.79
C MET A 311 34.64 4.27 1.74
N ARG A 312 35.27 5.29 1.17
CA ARG A 312 35.73 6.48 1.88
C ARG A 312 34.97 7.70 1.40
N PHE A 313 34.68 8.58 2.35
CA PHE A 313 33.92 9.80 2.11
C PHE A 313 34.75 11.04 2.47
N SER A 314 34.60 12.09 1.66
CA SER A 314 35.12 13.42 1.98
C SER A 314 34.21 14.49 1.42
N VAL A 315 34.38 15.73 1.86
CA VAL A 315 33.60 16.88 1.39
C VAL A 315 34.55 18.04 1.11
N LYS A 316 34.51 18.56 -0.11
CA LYS A 316 35.23 19.79 -0.47
C LYS A 316 34.40 21.00 -0.09
N ASP A 317 35.09 22.05 0.35
CA ASP A 317 34.50 23.33 0.76
C ASP A 317 33.50 23.21 1.93
N LEU A 318 33.71 22.21 2.82
CA LEU A 318 32.88 22.02 3.99
C LEU A 318 33.02 23.24 4.93
N PRO A 319 31.91 23.94 5.26
CA PRO A 319 31.98 25.15 6.07
C PRO A 319 32.42 24.85 7.51
N GLU A 320 33.13 25.81 8.10
CA GLU A 320 33.49 25.77 9.52
C GLU A 320 32.23 25.61 10.39
N GLY A 321 32.31 24.69 11.37
CA GLY A 321 31.17 24.27 12.19
C GLY A 321 30.58 22.92 11.78
N LEU A 322 30.93 22.40 10.60
CA LEU A 322 30.60 21.04 10.17
C LEU A 322 31.84 20.13 10.12
N SER A 323 31.62 18.84 10.28
CA SER A 323 32.60 17.77 10.13
C SER A 323 32.00 16.63 9.31
N VAL A 324 32.84 15.81 8.67
CA VAL A 324 32.41 14.58 7.99
C VAL A 324 33.17 13.39 8.54
N ASN A 325 32.45 12.31 8.86
CA ASN A 325 33.06 11.03 9.19
C ASN A 325 33.47 10.29 7.89
N PRO A 326 34.76 9.99 7.68
CA PRO A 326 35.25 9.41 6.43
C PRO A 326 34.87 7.94 6.21
N ASP A 327 34.43 7.24 7.26
CA ASP A 327 34.08 5.81 7.18
C ASP A 327 32.61 5.59 6.79
N ASN A 328 31.71 6.47 7.22
CA ASN A 328 30.27 6.32 6.98
C ASN A 328 29.60 7.51 6.27
N GLY A 329 30.38 8.56 5.96
CA GLY A 329 29.92 9.72 5.19
C GLY A 329 28.94 10.62 5.93
N VAL A 330 28.84 10.53 7.26
CA VAL A 330 27.95 11.38 8.05
C VAL A 330 28.55 12.75 8.23
N ILE A 331 27.86 13.77 7.71
CA ILE A 331 28.11 15.19 7.95
C ILE A 331 27.33 15.60 9.20
N SER A 332 28.03 16.15 10.19
CA SER A 332 27.45 16.60 11.45
C SER A 332 28.04 17.92 11.95
N GLY A 333 27.28 18.63 12.78
CA GLY A 333 27.67 19.94 13.34
C GLY A 333 26.51 20.94 13.30
N SER A 334 26.80 22.24 13.28
CA SER A 334 25.78 23.27 13.09
C SER A 334 26.35 24.53 12.42
N LEU A 335 25.48 25.31 11.80
CA LEU A 335 25.84 26.55 11.11
C LEU A 335 24.99 27.70 11.62
N ALA A 336 25.61 28.70 12.24
CA ALA A 336 24.88 29.83 12.83
C ALA A 336 24.51 30.92 11.81
N LYS A 337 25.30 31.08 10.75
CA LYS A 337 25.11 32.15 9.76
C LYS A 337 24.18 31.69 8.65
N ARG A 338 23.13 32.47 8.38
CA ARG A 338 22.24 32.26 7.22
C ARG A 338 23.02 32.36 5.91
N GLY A 339 22.68 31.53 4.94
CA GLY A 339 23.33 31.54 3.64
C GLY A 339 23.19 30.23 2.87
N VAL A 340 23.76 30.23 1.67
CA VAL A 340 23.89 29.05 0.82
C VAL A 340 25.34 28.61 0.84
N TYR A 341 25.58 27.38 1.24
CA TYR A 341 26.89 26.77 1.36
C TYR A 341 26.99 25.64 0.31
N PRO A 342 27.51 25.93 -0.89
CA PRO A 342 27.78 24.90 -1.87
C PRO A 342 28.97 24.06 -1.40
N VAL A 343 28.78 22.74 -1.37
CA VAL A 343 29.83 21.77 -1.06
C VAL A 343 29.90 20.72 -2.16
N THR A 344 31.05 20.04 -2.29
CA THR A 344 31.17 18.89 -3.20
C THR A 344 31.38 17.63 -2.38
N LEU A 345 30.38 16.75 -2.40
CA LEU A 345 30.42 15.42 -1.80
C LEU A 345 31.33 14.52 -2.64
N VAL A 346 32.13 13.70 -1.98
CA VAL A 346 33.04 12.76 -2.64
C VAL A 346 32.89 11.39 -2.01
N ALA A 347 32.76 10.37 -2.84
CA ALA A 347 32.73 8.96 -2.45
C ALA A 347 33.73 8.15 -3.30
N GLU A 348 34.57 7.36 -2.65
CA GLU A 348 35.69 6.64 -3.28
C GLU A 348 35.80 5.20 -2.78
N ASN A 349 36.01 4.25 -3.69
CA ASN A 349 36.37 2.87 -3.37
C ASN A 349 37.44 2.35 -4.37
N ASP A 350 37.76 1.07 -4.30
CA ASP A 350 38.79 0.46 -5.16
C ASP A 350 38.40 0.38 -6.65
N LYS A 351 37.12 0.61 -6.99
CA LYS A 351 36.60 0.59 -8.37
C LYS A 351 36.49 1.97 -8.99
N GLY A 352 36.50 3.04 -8.20
CA GLY A 352 36.41 4.39 -8.71
C GLY A 352 35.98 5.43 -7.70
N ARG A 353 35.51 6.56 -8.24
CA ARG A 353 35.24 7.79 -7.51
C ARG A 353 34.04 8.49 -8.13
N ASP A 354 33.19 9.05 -7.28
CA ASP A 354 32.10 9.92 -7.71
C ASP A 354 32.10 11.24 -6.93
N GLU A 355 31.63 12.30 -7.58
CA GLU A 355 31.48 13.62 -7.00
C GLU A 355 30.09 14.18 -7.27
N LYS A 356 29.48 14.80 -6.26
CA LYS A 356 28.19 15.47 -6.42
C LYS A 356 28.12 16.76 -5.64
N LYS A 357 27.53 17.79 -6.25
CA LYS A 357 27.29 19.07 -5.58
C LYS A 357 26.08 18.95 -4.66
N LEU A 358 26.21 19.54 -3.47
CA LEU A 358 25.12 19.73 -2.51
C LEU A 358 25.09 21.19 -2.09
N SER A 359 23.90 21.79 -2.10
CA SER A 359 23.66 23.12 -1.55
C SER A 359 23.04 22.99 -0.15
N ILE A 360 23.84 23.20 0.89
CA ILE A 360 23.33 23.34 2.26
C ILE A 360 22.78 24.76 2.41
N ARG A 361 21.47 24.90 2.62
CA ARG A 361 20.77 26.17 2.78
C ARG A 361 20.42 26.39 4.25
N VAL A 362 21.08 27.36 4.86
CA VAL A 362 20.84 27.76 6.24
C VAL A 362 19.84 28.91 6.25
N ASP A 363 18.57 28.60 6.48
CA ASP A 363 17.46 29.57 6.47
C ASP A 363 16.26 29.06 7.31
N HIS A 364 15.14 29.76 7.32
CA HIS A 364 13.94 29.38 8.06
C HIS A 364 13.27 28.10 7.53
N LYS A 365 13.44 27.81 6.23
CA LYS A 365 12.79 26.70 5.54
C LYS A 365 13.66 25.43 5.59
N ILE A 366 13.08 24.35 6.12
CA ILE A 366 13.63 22.99 6.10
C ILE A 366 12.87 22.13 5.08
N ALA A 367 13.13 20.82 4.99
CA ALA A 367 12.39 19.89 4.13
C ALA A 367 12.33 20.32 2.64
N LEU A 368 13.47 20.77 2.11
CA LEU A 368 13.56 21.28 0.73
C LEU A 368 13.29 20.21 -0.35
N THR A 369 13.35 18.94 0.03
CA THR A 369 12.83 17.79 -0.72
C THR A 369 11.89 16.97 0.17
N PRO A 370 11.01 16.13 -0.41
CA PRO A 370 10.13 15.26 0.38
C PRO A 370 10.92 14.34 1.30
N PRO A 371 10.42 14.00 2.51
CA PRO A 371 11.11 13.09 3.40
C PRO A 371 11.12 11.66 2.82
N MET A 372 12.27 10.99 2.94
CA MET A 372 12.41 9.56 2.66
C MET A 372 12.81 8.82 3.93
N GLY A 373 12.15 7.72 4.24
CA GLY A 373 12.41 6.99 5.47
C GLY A 373 11.49 5.79 5.68
N TRP A 374 11.20 5.50 6.94
CA TRP A 374 10.43 4.36 7.38
C TRP A 374 9.53 4.74 8.56
N ASN A 375 8.37 4.10 8.67
CA ASN A 375 7.44 4.26 9.79
C ASN A 375 6.98 2.88 10.31
N SER A 376 6.88 2.75 11.64
CA SER A 376 6.61 1.47 12.30
C SER A 376 5.18 0.94 12.24
N TRP A 377 4.19 1.77 11.88
CA TRP A 377 2.77 1.46 12.06
C TRP A 377 2.30 0.31 11.18
N ASN A 378 2.51 0.41 9.87
CA ASN A 378 1.97 -0.56 8.90
C ASN A 378 2.53 -1.96 9.09
N CYS A 379 3.74 -2.14 9.64
CA CYS A 379 4.27 -3.46 9.97
C CYS A 379 3.82 -3.92 11.36
N TRP A 380 3.93 -3.10 12.41
CA TRP A 380 3.82 -3.59 13.78
C TRP A 380 2.66 -3.05 14.61
N GLY A 381 1.99 -1.97 14.20
CA GLY A 381 0.98 -1.29 15.01
C GLY A 381 1.46 -1.10 16.46
N THR A 382 0.61 -1.43 17.43
CA THR A 382 0.92 -1.33 18.87
C THR A 382 1.99 -2.31 19.36
N SER A 383 2.38 -3.30 18.54
CA SER A 383 3.43 -4.27 18.87
C SER A 383 4.86 -3.75 18.64
N VAL A 384 5.02 -2.49 18.24
CA VAL A 384 6.33 -1.84 18.08
C VAL A 384 7.14 -1.83 19.38
N SER A 385 8.45 -2.00 19.25
CA SER A 385 9.44 -1.94 20.34
C SER A 385 10.78 -1.38 19.84
N GLN A 386 11.63 -0.93 20.76
CA GLN A 386 12.97 -0.45 20.43
C GLN A 386 13.82 -1.49 19.68
N GLU A 387 13.71 -2.77 20.05
CA GLU A 387 14.40 -3.88 19.35
C GLU A 387 13.99 -3.94 17.86
N LYS A 388 12.69 -3.88 17.59
CA LYS A 388 12.15 -3.92 16.22
C LYS A 388 12.55 -2.70 15.42
N VAL A 389 12.42 -1.50 16.01
CA VAL A 389 12.86 -0.24 15.39
C VAL A 389 14.35 -0.29 15.07
N MET A 390 15.18 -0.77 16.00
CA MET A 390 16.61 -0.92 15.81
C MET A 390 16.96 -1.95 14.72
N SER A 391 16.18 -3.03 14.60
CA SER A 391 16.32 -4.01 13.52
C SER A 391 16.07 -3.37 12.14
N SER A 392 14.98 -2.61 11.99
CA SER A 392 14.70 -1.86 10.77
C SER A 392 15.75 -0.79 10.48
N ALA A 393 16.21 -0.06 11.49
CA ALA A 393 17.22 0.99 11.32
C ALA A 393 18.58 0.42 10.89
N LYS A 394 19.00 -0.71 11.46
CA LYS A 394 20.18 -1.46 10.98
C LYS A 394 20.00 -1.93 9.55
N ALA A 395 18.85 -2.52 9.22
CA ALA A 395 18.57 -2.94 7.85
C ALA A 395 18.58 -1.77 6.85
N LEU A 396 18.09 -0.59 7.26
CA LEU A 396 18.11 0.62 6.45
C LEU A 396 19.54 1.01 6.05
N VAL A 397 20.52 0.85 6.95
CA VAL A 397 21.95 1.06 6.67
C VAL A 397 22.56 -0.12 5.92
N ASP A 398 22.47 -1.33 6.47
CA ASP A 398 23.20 -2.52 6.03
C ASP A 398 22.69 -3.08 4.70
N ARG A 399 21.40 -2.91 4.39
CA ARG A 399 20.80 -3.34 3.11
C ARG A 399 20.91 -2.25 2.04
N GLY A 400 21.30 -1.02 2.40
CA GLY A 400 21.61 0.05 1.44
C GLY A 400 20.52 1.09 1.20
N LEU A 401 19.37 1.07 1.89
CA LEU A 401 18.35 2.14 1.73
C LEU A 401 18.92 3.52 2.08
N ALA A 402 19.77 3.58 3.10
CA ALA A 402 20.47 4.81 3.51
C ALA A 402 21.35 5.36 2.38
N ASP A 403 21.83 4.48 1.50
CA ASP A 403 22.68 4.82 0.36
C ASP A 403 21.87 5.37 -0.83
N TYR A 404 20.53 5.33 -0.75
CA TYR A 404 19.58 5.92 -1.70
C TYR A 404 18.76 7.08 -1.11
N GLY A 405 19.13 7.57 0.07
CA GLY A 405 18.57 8.80 0.66
C GLY A 405 17.47 8.58 1.71
N TYR A 406 17.07 7.34 2.00
CA TYR A 406 16.16 7.06 3.12
C TYR A 406 16.88 7.34 4.44
N SER A 407 16.39 8.26 5.24
CA SER A 407 17.06 8.68 6.49
C SER A 407 16.15 8.72 7.71
N TYR A 408 14.85 8.95 7.54
CA TYR A 408 13.93 9.04 8.67
C TYR A 408 13.56 7.65 9.22
N VAL A 409 13.61 7.49 10.55
CA VAL A 409 13.15 6.32 11.28
C VAL A 409 12.08 6.79 12.26
N ASN A 410 10.82 6.65 11.86
CA ASN A 410 9.68 7.19 12.59
C ASN A 410 9.02 6.09 13.44
N ILE A 411 8.99 6.31 14.75
CA ILE A 411 8.19 5.50 15.68
C ILE A 411 6.79 6.08 15.72
N ASP A 412 5.80 5.25 15.39
CA ASP A 412 4.38 5.59 15.46
C ASP A 412 3.81 5.29 16.86
N ASP A 413 2.47 5.31 17.01
CA ASP A 413 1.76 5.16 18.30
C ASP A 413 2.18 3.91 19.13
N ALA A 414 1.89 3.95 20.44
CA ALA A 414 2.20 2.94 21.45
C ALA A 414 3.67 2.84 21.91
N TRP A 415 4.42 3.94 21.81
CA TRP A 415 5.74 4.08 22.45
C TRP A 415 5.63 4.67 23.86
N GLU A 416 4.53 5.36 24.13
CA GLU A 416 4.22 6.08 25.35
C GLU A 416 3.94 5.13 26.53
N ALA A 417 4.30 5.54 27.73
CA ALA A 417 3.78 4.96 28.96
C ALA A 417 2.27 5.25 29.08
N GLN A 418 1.56 4.42 29.86
CA GLN A 418 0.13 4.60 30.12
C GLN A 418 -0.19 5.92 30.86
N GLN A 419 0.79 6.47 31.57
CA GLN A 419 0.67 7.70 32.33
C GLN A 419 1.90 8.58 32.10
N ARG A 420 1.72 9.90 32.19
CA ARG A 420 2.81 10.87 32.25
C ARG A 420 3.61 10.71 33.54
N ASN A 421 4.82 11.24 33.56
CA ASN A 421 5.59 11.38 34.79
C ASN A 421 4.88 12.33 35.76
N ALA A 422 5.25 12.27 37.05
CA ALA A 422 4.67 13.11 38.08
C ALA A 422 4.88 14.63 37.85
N ASP A 423 5.90 15.00 37.07
CA ASP A 423 6.20 16.38 36.66
C ASP A 423 5.45 16.84 35.40
N GLY A 424 4.57 15.98 34.85
CA GLY A 424 3.78 16.26 33.65
C GLY A 424 4.47 15.92 32.33
N THR A 425 5.77 15.58 32.35
CA THR A 425 6.49 15.19 31.11
C THR A 425 5.96 13.88 30.54
N ILE A 426 5.93 13.76 29.21
CA ILE A 426 5.61 12.51 28.54
C ILE A 426 6.71 11.46 28.81
N ALA A 427 6.30 10.23 29.06
CA ALA A 427 7.19 9.11 29.39
C ALA A 427 7.06 8.00 28.35
N ALA A 428 8.16 7.29 28.08
CA ALA A 428 8.16 6.09 27.26
C ALA A 428 7.83 4.84 28.09
N ASN A 429 7.22 3.83 27.47
CA ASN A 429 6.93 2.54 28.12
C ASN A 429 8.15 1.60 28.15
N GLU A 430 8.00 0.44 28.76
CA GLU A 430 9.05 -0.56 28.92
C GLU A 430 9.60 -1.14 27.61
N LYS A 431 8.87 -0.98 26.49
CA LYS A 431 9.34 -1.39 25.15
C LYS A 431 10.38 -0.42 24.58
N PHE A 432 10.50 0.79 25.17
CA PHE A 432 11.40 1.87 24.78
C PHE A 432 12.15 2.43 26.00
N PRO A 433 13.03 1.64 26.63
CA PRO A 433 13.67 2.00 27.88
C PRO A 433 14.67 3.16 27.76
N ASP A 434 15.14 3.49 26.55
CA ASP A 434 16.14 4.53 26.33
C ASP A 434 15.95 5.25 24.98
N MET A 435 15.00 6.19 24.95
CA MET A 435 14.71 7.01 23.77
C MET A 435 15.91 7.86 23.33
N LYS A 436 16.68 8.39 24.29
CA LYS A 436 17.84 9.21 23.97
C LYS A 436 18.96 8.38 23.34
N GLY A 437 19.29 7.22 23.93
CA GLY A 437 20.30 6.32 23.38
C GLY A 437 19.92 5.78 22.00
N LEU A 438 18.63 5.56 21.75
CA LEU A 438 18.12 5.24 20.42
C LEU A 438 18.39 6.40 19.43
N GLY A 439 18.04 7.63 19.79
CA GLY A 439 18.31 8.83 19.00
C GLY A 439 19.80 9.02 18.69
N ASP A 440 20.65 8.94 19.72
CA ASP A 440 22.11 9.07 19.58
C ASP A 440 22.67 8.01 18.61
N TRP A 441 22.19 6.77 18.66
CA TRP A 441 22.59 5.71 17.72
C TRP A 441 22.15 6.02 16.29
N LEU A 442 20.89 6.44 16.10
CA LEU A 442 20.36 6.81 14.79
C LEU A 442 21.20 7.95 14.17
N HIS A 443 21.45 9.01 14.94
CA HIS A 443 22.22 10.18 14.51
C HIS A 443 23.67 9.82 14.18
N SER A 444 24.31 8.93 14.94
CA SER A 444 25.68 8.47 14.67
C SER A 444 25.82 7.74 13.31
N ASN A 445 24.71 7.19 12.80
CA ASN A 445 24.61 6.55 11.49
C ASN A 445 24.06 7.48 10.40
N GLY A 446 23.82 8.75 10.73
CA GLY A 446 23.24 9.76 9.84
C GLY A 446 21.75 9.56 9.53
N LEU A 447 21.06 8.76 10.35
CA LEU A 447 19.61 8.63 10.33
C LEU A 447 18.96 9.72 11.19
N ARG A 448 17.67 9.94 10.99
CA ARG A 448 16.87 10.95 11.68
C ARG A 448 15.76 10.29 12.47
N PHE A 449 15.53 10.77 13.68
CA PHE A 449 14.65 10.12 14.64
C PHE A 449 13.27 10.76 14.64
N GLY A 450 12.23 10.00 14.29
CA GLY A 450 10.84 10.48 14.33
C GLY A 450 10.01 9.87 15.44
N ILE A 451 9.03 10.64 15.90
CA ILE A 451 8.07 10.24 16.92
C ILE A 451 6.64 10.63 16.52
N TYR A 452 5.68 10.19 17.32
CA TYR A 452 4.25 10.38 17.12
C TYR A 452 3.59 10.96 18.37
N SER A 453 2.59 11.82 18.16
CA SER A 453 1.64 12.26 19.20
C SER A 453 0.34 12.75 18.56
N SER A 454 -0.57 13.29 19.38
CA SER A 454 -1.88 13.83 19.01
C SER A 454 -2.15 15.12 19.79
N PRO A 455 -2.90 16.10 19.25
CA PRO A 455 -3.38 17.27 19.97
C PRO A 455 -4.49 16.95 20.96
N GLY A 456 -5.03 15.72 20.93
CA GLY A 456 -6.00 15.24 21.90
C GLY A 456 -5.35 14.81 23.22
N LYS A 457 -6.19 14.62 24.25
CA LYS A 457 -5.76 14.00 25.52
C LYS A 457 -5.18 12.61 25.29
N PHE A 458 -5.67 11.90 24.28
CA PHE A 458 -5.20 10.59 23.90
C PHE A 458 -4.83 10.50 22.41
N THR A 459 -3.85 9.64 22.13
CA THR A 459 -3.55 9.15 20.79
C THR A 459 -4.65 8.23 20.25
N CYS A 460 -4.51 7.78 19.01
CA CYS A 460 -5.47 6.87 18.38
C CYS A 460 -5.50 5.50 19.07
N ALA A 461 -4.35 5.02 19.57
CA ALA A 461 -4.24 3.79 20.36
C ALA A 461 -4.46 4.02 21.87
N HIS A 462 -5.02 5.16 22.27
CA HIS A 462 -5.40 5.50 23.64
C HIS A 462 -4.24 5.70 24.64
N TYR A 463 -3.06 6.09 24.15
CA TYR A 463 -1.96 6.54 25.00
C TYR A 463 -2.02 8.06 25.26
N PRO A 464 -1.32 8.60 26.26
CA PRO A 464 -1.30 10.05 26.50
C PRO A 464 -0.87 10.85 25.25
N GLY A 465 -1.76 11.73 24.77
CA GLY A 465 -1.44 12.73 23.75
C GLY A 465 -0.95 14.05 24.38
N SER A 466 -0.64 15.05 23.55
CA SER A 466 0.04 16.29 23.97
C SER A 466 -0.90 17.43 24.40
N PHE A 467 -2.21 17.20 24.49
CA PHE A 467 -3.16 18.24 24.92
C PHE A 467 -2.76 18.84 26.28
N ASP A 468 -2.64 20.18 26.32
CA ASP A 468 -2.21 20.98 27.47
C ASP A 468 -0.79 20.70 28.00
N HIS A 469 0.03 19.98 27.24
CA HIS A 469 1.42 19.66 27.57
C HIS A 469 2.36 19.90 26.38
N GLU A 470 1.93 20.67 25.37
CA GLU A 470 2.63 20.82 24.09
C GLU A 470 4.05 21.39 24.28
N GLU A 471 4.22 22.34 25.19
CA GLU A 471 5.53 22.93 25.52
C GLU A 471 6.48 21.91 26.16
N LEU A 472 5.98 21.18 27.17
CA LEU A 472 6.74 20.16 27.87
C LEU A 472 7.15 19.03 26.92
N ASP A 473 6.22 18.56 26.09
CA ASP A 473 6.45 17.48 25.14
C ASP A 473 7.47 17.91 24.06
N ALA A 474 7.36 19.14 23.52
CA ALA A 474 8.34 19.67 22.57
C ALA A 474 9.75 19.74 23.18
N LYS A 475 9.87 20.11 24.46
CA LYS A 475 11.15 20.10 25.18
C LYS A 475 11.69 18.68 25.37
N THR A 476 10.85 17.73 25.78
CA THR A 476 11.23 16.31 25.90
C THR A 476 11.70 15.74 24.56
N TYR A 477 10.97 16.01 23.48
CA TYR A 477 11.37 15.62 22.12
C TYR A 477 12.74 16.22 21.75
N ASN A 478 13.00 17.45 22.18
CA ASN A 478 14.30 18.05 21.97
C ASN A 478 15.43 17.36 22.76
N GLU A 479 15.16 16.95 24.01
CA GLU A 479 16.13 16.26 24.87
C GLU A 479 16.46 14.85 24.36
N TRP A 480 15.50 14.16 23.75
CA TRP A 480 15.72 12.85 23.11
C TRP A 480 16.35 12.92 21.71
N GLY A 481 16.41 14.11 21.10
CA GLY A 481 16.96 14.27 19.75
C GLY A 481 15.98 13.91 18.64
N ILE A 482 14.68 14.16 18.83
CA ILE A 482 13.67 13.97 17.78
C ILE A 482 13.87 15.01 16.66
N ASP A 483 13.80 14.54 15.41
CA ASP A 483 13.93 15.30 14.16
C ASP A 483 12.62 15.31 13.33
N TYR A 484 11.59 14.56 13.75
CA TYR A 484 10.31 14.45 13.06
C TYR A 484 9.17 14.21 14.05
N LEU A 485 8.06 14.95 13.92
CA LEU A 485 6.82 14.68 14.65
C LEU A 485 5.66 14.45 13.67
N LYS A 486 5.07 13.25 13.72
CA LYS A 486 3.72 12.99 13.21
C LYS A 486 2.72 13.43 14.28
N TYR A 487 1.83 14.35 13.95
CA TYR A 487 0.85 14.89 14.90
C TYR A 487 -0.57 14.64 14.40
N ASP A 488 -1.27 13.73 15.08
CA ASP A 488 -2.53 13.15 14.63
C ASP A 488 -3.76 14.04 14.94
N TRP A 489 -4.98 13.49 14.88
CA TRP A 489 -6.21 14.16 15.30
C TRP A 489 -6.97 13.38 16.38
N CYS A 490 -7.19 12.08 16.19
CA CYS A 490 -7.68 11.10 17.19
C CYS A 490 -8.67 11.68 18.24
N SER A 491 -8.31 11.66 19.53
CA SER A 491 -9.20 12.07 20.62
C SER A 491 -9.50 13.58 20.63
N TYR A 492 -8.79 14.40 19.85
CA TYR A 492 -9.10 15.83 19.72
C TYR A 492 -10.48 16.03 19.07
N HIS A 493 -10.97 15.06 18.29
CA HIS A 493 -12.31 15.09 17.71
C HIS A 493 -13.40 15.34 18.76
N GLY A 494 -13.31 14.71 19.95
CA GLY A 494 -14.29 14.92 21.02
C GLY A 494 -14.29 16.37 21.54
N LYS A 495 -13.11 16.98 21.68
CA LYS A 495 -12.99 18.40 22.03
C LYS A 495 -13.55 19.29 20.93
N PHE A 496 -13.16 19.04 19.67
CA PHE A 496 -13.62 19.80 18.51
C PHE A 496 -15.16 19.80 18.42
N VAL A 497 -15.80 18.64 18.60
CA VAL A 497 -17.26 18.52 18.60
C VAL A 497 -17.89 19.27 19.77
N ASN A 498 -17.32 19.18 20.98
CA ASN A 498 -17.84 19.88 22.16
C ASN A 498 -17.71 21.40 22.05
N ASP A 499 -16.64 21.90 21.44
CA ASP A 499 -16.44 23.33 21.20
C ASP A 499 -17.46 23.86 20.17
N GLY A 500 -17.97 23.02 19.27
CA GLY A 500 -19.05 23.34 18.34
C GLY A 500 -18.66 24.36 17.26
N ASP A 501 -17.37 24.60 17.05
CA ASP A 501 -16.83 25.53 16.05
C ASP A 501 -16.36 24.77 14.79
N PRO A 502 -17.11 24.84 13.67
CA PRO A 502 -16.73 24.17 12.42
C PRO A 502 -15.76 25.00 11.56
N SER A 503 -15.25 26.14 12.04
CA SER A 503 -14.37 27.02 11.26
C SER A 503 -13.03 26.36 10.95
N ILE A 504 -12.39 26.79 9.86
CA ILE A 504 -10.99 26.40 9.54
C ILE A 504 -10.06 26.74 10.71
N ALA A 505 -10.32 27.83 11.43
CA ALA A 505 -9.52 28.23 12.59
C ALA A 505 -9.53 27.15 13.70
N ALA A 506 -10.64 26.45 13.90
CA ALA A 506 -10.71 25.34 14.86
C ALA A 506 -9.83 24.14 14.45
N TYR A 507 -9.67 23.88 13.15
CA TYR A 507 -8.72 22.88 12.65
C TYR A 507 -7.26 23.33 12.79
N VAL A 508 -6.98 24.60 12.52
CA VAL A 508 -5.64 25.19 12.55
C VAL A 508 -5.08 25.28 13.98
N ARG A 509 -5.91 25.69 14.94
CA ARG A 509 -5.51 26.03 16.32
C ARG A 509 -4.64 24.98 17.03
N PRO A 510 -5.00 23.68 17.09
CA PRO A 510 -4.17 22.70 17.79
C PRO A 510 -2.79 22.52 17.15
N TYR A 511 -2.71 22.57 15.82
CA TYR A 511 -1.46 22.42 15.10
C TYR A 511 -0.57 23.64 15.24
N LEU A 512 -1.15 24.85 15.21
CA LEU A 512 -0.40 26.09 15.43
C LEU A 512 0.23 26.12 16.83
N LYS A 513 -0.51 25.67 17.86
CA LYS A 513 -0.02 25.62 19.24
C LYS A 513 1.21 24.71 19.39
N MET A 514 1.16 23.49 18.86
CA MET A 514 2.32 22.59 18.91
C MET A 514 3.48 23.13 18.06
N GLN A 515 3.21 23.70 16.88
CA GLN A 515 4.25 24.26 16.03
C GLN A 515 5.06 25.37 16.71
N GLU A 516 4.41 26.27 17.47
CA GLU A 516 5.08 27.32 18.24
C GLU A 516 6.17 26.73 19.14
N TYR A 517 5.83 25.69 19.91
CA TYR A 517 6.74 25.06 20.84
C TYR A 517 7.82 24.21 20.16
N LEU A 518 7.53 23.57 19.03
CA LEU A 518 8.55 22.89 18.22
C LEU A 518 9.55 23.90 17.66
N ARG A 519 9.09 25.06 17.16
CA ARG A 519 9.97 26.09 16.60
C ARG A 519 10.86 26.73 17.66
N ALA A 520 10.41 26.79 18.92
CA ALA A 520 11.22 27.28 20.03
C ALA A 520 12.42 26.38 20.37
N GLN A 521 12.42 25.11 19.94
CA GLN A 521 13.52 24.19 20.21
C GLN A 521 14.76 24.50 19.34
N PRO A 522 15.98 24.31 19.87
CA PRO A 522 17.24 24.52 19.15
C PRO A 522 17.57 23.36 18.18
N ARG A 523 16.56 22.79 17.53
CA ARG A 523 16.68 21.72 16.52
C ARG A 523 15.56 21.83 15.49
N ASP A 524 15.82 21.35 14.29
CA ASP A 524 14.79 21.16 13.28
C ASP A 524 13.98 19.88 13.55
N ILE A 525 12.68 20.05 13.75
CA ILE A 525 11.72 18.95 13.84
C ILE A 525 10.80 19.07 12.63
N PHE A 526 10.87 18.10 11.73
CA PHE A 526 9.95 18.00 10.60
C PHE A 526 8.53 17.83 11.13
N TYR A 527 7.63 18.76 10.80
CA TYR A 527 6.28 18.75 11.33
C TYR A 527 5.25 18.20 10.35
N SER A 528 4.71 17.02 10.65
CA SER A 528 3.78 16.28 9.78
C SER A 528 2.38 16.25 10.38
N LEU A 529 1.44 16.96 9.75
CA LEU A 529 0.04 17.02 10.15
C LEU A 529 -0.70 15.75 9.72
N CYS A 530 -1.46 15.13 10.62
CA CYS A 530 -2.23 13.91 10.38
C CYS A 530 -3.70 14.09 10.80
N GLN A 531 -4.41 14.98 10.10
CA GLN A 531 -5.87 15.21 10.26
C GLN A 531 -6.69 14.62 9.09
N TYR A 532 -6.08 13.79 8.26
CA TYR A 532 -6.75 13.01 7.21
C TYR A 532 -7.40 13.80 6.04
N GLY A 533 -6.94 15.02 5.77
CA GLY A 533 -7.44 15.88 4.68
C GLY A 533 -8.63 16.77 5.06
N MET A 534 -9.02 16.78 6.32
CA MET A 534 -10.06 17.63 6.89
C MET A 534 -9.85 19.12 6.56
N ALA A 535 -10.96 19.77 6.23
CA ALA A 535 -11.03 21.18 5.88
C ALA A 535 -10.03 21.61 4.80
N ASP A 536 -9.74 20.74 3.83
CA ASP A 536 -8.80 20.98 2.74
C ASP A 536 -7.42 21.42 3.26
N VAL A 537 -6.78 20.61 4.11
CA VAL A 537 -5.50 20.95 4.78
C VAL A 537 -4.43 21.57 3.88
N TRP A 538 -4.38 21.19 2.62
CA TRP A 538 -3.44 21.76 1.65
C TRP A 538 -3.60 23.27 1.46
N LYS A 539 -4.77 23.86 1.80
CA LYS A 539 -5.03 25.30 1.76
C LYS A 539 -4.57 26.05 3.02
N TRP A 540 -4.38 25.37 4.15
CA TRP A 540 -4.08 26.02 5.43
C TRP A 540 -2.84 25.47 6.16
N GLY A 541 -2.34 24.28 5.82
CA GLY A 541 -1.15 23.68 6.44
C GLY A 541 0.09 24.56 6.35
N TYR A 542 0.21 25.35 5.27
CA TYR A 542 1.25 26.37 5.12
C TYR A 542 1.19 27.45 6.21
N ALA A 543 -0.01 27.86 6.64
CA ALA A 543 -0.18 28.88 7.67
C ALA A 543 0.29 28.40 9.06
N VAL A 544 0.38 27.09 9.24
CA VAL A 544 0.96 26.45 10.43
C VAL A 544 2.47 26.19 10.24
N ASP A 545 3.06 26.53 9.09
CA ASP A 545 4.46 26.22 8.78
C ASP A 545 4.79 24.73 8.97
N ALA A 546 3.81 23.88 8.63
CA ALA A 546 3.92 22.43 8.58
C ALA A 546 4.77 21.98 7.40
N ASN A 547 5.58 20.92 7.56
CA ASN A 547 6.39 20.39 6.46
C ASN A 547 5.64 19.39 5.58
N SER A 548 4.65 18.69 6.12
CA SER A 548 3.71 17.92 5.32
C SER A 548 2.35 17.82 5.99
N TRP A 549 1.37 17.39 5.23
CA TRP A 549 0.02 17.12 5.72
C TRP A 549 -0.62 15.94 5.01
N ARG A 550 -1.20 15.03 5.82
CA ARG A 550 -2.04 13.93 5.32
C ARG A 550 -3.22 14.49 4.56
N THR A 551 -3.40 14.03 3.33
CA THR A 551 -4.48 14.47 2.42
C THR A 551 -5.70 13.53 2.44
N SER A 552 -5.62 12.42 3.16
CA SER A 552 -6.64 11.37 3.18
C SER A 552 -6.63 10.57 4.48
N LEU A 553 -7.66 9.72 4.66
CA LEU A 553 -7.64 8.59 5.59
C LEU A 553 -6.49 7.62 5.27
N ASP A 554 -6.28 6.65 6.16
CA ASP A 554 -5.14 5.74 6.13
C ASP A 554 -5.16 4.79 4.92
N ILE A 555 -3.98 4.57 4.36
CA ILE A 555 -3.76 3.60 3.28
C ILE A 555 -3.79 2.17 3.82
N THR A 556 -4.33 1.28 3.00
CA THR A 556 -4.22 -0.18 3.18
C THR A 556 -3.52 -0.77 1.98
N ASP A 557 -2.98 -1.98 2.12
CA ASP A 557 -2.25 -2.68 1.06
C ASP A 557 -3.17 -3.29 -0.02
N THR A 558 -4.22 -2.57 -0.42
CA THR A 558 -5.17 -2.99 -1.47
C THR A 558 -5.11 -2.02 -2.65
N TRP A 559 -5.30 -2.54 -3.88
CA TRP A 559 -5.35 -1.71 -5.08
C TRP A 559 -6.39 -0.58 -4.96
N GLN A 560 -7.58 -0.85 -4.42
CA GLN A 560 -8.64 0.14 -4.28
C GLN A 560 -8.23 1.31 -3.38
N SER A 561 -7.55 1.01 -2.26
CA SER A 561 -7.07 2.03 -1.33
C SER A 561 -5.96 2.86 -1.97
N MET A 562 -4.95 2.21 -2.55
CA MET A 562 -3.85 2.89 -3.25
C MET A 562 -4.37 3.74 -4.42
N TYR A 563 -5.28 3.21 -5.23
CA TYR A 563 -5.89 3.91 -6.36
C TYR A 563 -6.63 5.17 -5.92
N TYR A 564 -7.49 5.05 -4.91
CA TYR A 564 -8.27 6.19 -4.43
C TYR A 564 -7.37 7.27 -3.83
N ILE A 565 -6.43 6.88 -2.96
CA ILE A 565 -5.54 7.83 -2.29
C ILE A 565 -4.58 8.49 -3.28
N GLY A 566 -3.95 7.72 -4.17
CA GLY A 566 -2.95 8.20 -5.10
C GLY A 566 -3.54 8.89 -6.33
N PHE A 567 -4.47 8.25 -7.06
CA PHE A 567 -4.96 8.79 -8.34
C PHE A 567 -6.16 9.73 -8.20
N VAL A 568 -7.05 9.48 -7.23
CA VAL A 568 -8.28 10.28 -7.10
C VAL A 568 -8.03 11.51 -6.26
N LEU A 569 -7.51 11.35 -5.03
CA LEU A 569 -7.37 12.46 -4.09
C LEU A 569 -6.23 13.43 -4.45
N GLN A 570 -5.18 12.99 -5.16
CA GLN A 570 -4.04 13.85 -5.50
C GLN A 570 -4.19 14.63 -6.80
N ALA A 571 -5.21 14.33 -7.61
CA ALA A 571 -5.34 14.83 -8.99
C ALA A 571 -5.22 16.36 -9.10
N GLU A 572 -5.79 17.07 -8.13
CA GLU A 572 -5.87 18.54 -8.13
C GLU A 572 -4.97 19.19 -7.07
N LEU A 573 -4.11 18.43 -6.38
CA LEU A 573 -3.32 18.93 -5.25
C LEU A 573 -1.94 19.46 -5.64
N TYR A 574 -1.54 19.31 -6.91
CA TYR A 574 -0.25 19.77 -7.43
C TYR A 574 0.10 21.26 -7.18
N PRO A 575 -0.85 22.22 -7.04
CA PRO A 575 -0.50 23.62 -6.75
C PRO A 575 0.03 23.84 -5.32
N TYR A 576 -0.25 22.92 -4.39
CA TYR A 576 -0.02 23.12 -2.96
C TYR A 576 1.28 22.50 -2.45
N ALA A 577 1.89 21.58 -3.21
CA ALA A 577 3.20 21.01 -2.90
C ALA A 577 4.34 21.88 -3.45
N GLN A 578 5.32 22.16 -2.60
CA GLN A 578 6.51 22.96 -2.92
C GLN A 578 7.63 22.67 -1.92
N PRO A 579 8.89 23.05 -2.18
CA PRO A 579 9.97 22.93 -1.21
C PRO A 579 9.57 23.48 0.17
N GLY A 580 9.71 22.62 1.18
CA GLY A 580 9.33 22.86 2.56
C GLY A 580 7.92 22.42 2.97
N HIS A 581 7.05 22.07 2.02
CA HIS A 581 5.63 21.78 2.25
C HIS A 581 5.09 20.73 1.26
N TRP A 582 4.73 19.55 1.77
CA TRP A 582 4.39 18.39 0.93
C TRP A 582 2.99 17.85 1.21
N ASN A 583 2.26 17.52 0.14
CA ASN A 583 1.07 16.68 0.25
C ASN A 583 1.52 15.26 0.64
N ASP A 584 0.93 14.71 1.69
CA ASP A 584 1.23 13.36 2.18
C ASP A 584 0.09 12.39 1.80
N PRO A 585 0.27 11.59 0.72
CA PRO A 585 -0.64 10.52 0.35
C PRO A 585 -0.47 9.25 1.21
N ASP A 586 0.14 9.35 2.39
CA ASP A 586 0.37 8.27 3.36
C ASP A 586 1.48 7.28 2.94
N MET A 587 1.80 6.37 3.87
CA MET A 587 2.95 5.46 3.82
C MET A 587 2.96 4.49 2.63
N LEU A 588 4.16 4.01 2.27
CA LEU A 588 4.35 2.98 1.25
C LEU A 588 4.01 1.59 1.81
N VAL A 589 3.06 0.90 1.19
CA VAL A 589 2.58 -0.44 1.59
C VAL A 589 3.27 -1.56 0.80
N VAL A 590 4.60 -1.51 0.76
CA VAL A 590 5.47 -2.49 0.07
C VAL A 590 6.22 -3.39 1.07
N GLY A 591 6.64 -4.57 0.63
CA GLY A 591 7.30 -5.55 1.48
C GLY A 591 6.32 -6.24 2.45
N LYS A 592 6.75 -6.44 3.70
CA LYS A 592 5.95 -7.12 4.74
C LYS A 592 5.23 -6.14 5.66
N VAL A 593 3.91 -6.15 5.62
CA VAL A 593 3.00 -5.31 6.42
C VAL A 593 2.13 -6.19 7.33
N GLY A 594 1.39 -5.60 8.28
CA GLY A 594 0.54 -6.37 9.19
C GLY A 594 -0.29 -5.59 10.22
N TRP A 595 -0.05 -4.29 10.41
CA TRP A 595 -0.72 -3.42 11.40
C TRP A 595 -0.80 -4.05 12.81
N GLY A 596 0.17 -4.89 13.15
CA GLY A 596 0.11 -5.74 14.32
C GLY A 596 1.22 -6.79 14.38
N PRO A 597 1.12 -7.80 15.25
CA PRO A 597 2.19 -8.78 15.45
C PRO A 597 2.34 -9.78 14.29
N SER A 598 1.34 -9.89 13.41
CA SER A 598 1.31 -10.87 12.32
C SER A 598 1.58 -10.19 10.98
N LEU A 599 2.79 -10.37 10.46
CA LEU A 599 3.18 -9.85 9.15
C LEU A 599 2.72 -10.78 8.02
N HIS A 600 2.40 -10.17 6.89
CA HIS A 600 2.20 -10.82 5.59
C HIS A 600 2.86 -10.00 4.49
N ASP A 601 3.10 -10.61 3.33
CA ASP A 601 3.47 -9.83 2.15
C ASP A 601 2.30 -8.90 1.79
N THR A 602 2.62 -7.70 1.33
CA THR A 602 1.64 -6.78 0.75
C THR A 602 0.72 -7.50 -0.24
N ARG A 603 -0.57 -7.20 -0.19
CA ARG A 603 -1.57 -7.74 -1.11
C ARG A 603 -1.53 -7.06 -2.49
N LEU A 604 -0.70 -6.03 -2.66
CA LEU A 604 -0.44 -5.42 -3.97
C LEU A 604 0.37 -6.36 -4.87
N THR A 605 -0.06 -6.51 -6.12
CA THR A 605 0.70 -7.26 -7.13
C THR A 605 2.03 -6.56 -7.47
N PRO A 606 3.01 -7.24 -8.08
CA PRO A 606 4.24 -6.60 -8.53
C PRO A 606 4.01 -5.38 -9.44
N ASP A 607 3.06 -5.47 -10.38
CA ASP A 607 2.71 -4.36 -11.29
C ASP A 607 2.11 -3.17 -10.52
N GLU A 608 1.24 -3.44 -9.53
CA GLU A 608 0.65 -2.42 -8.66
C GLU A 608 1.68 -1.73 -7.77
N GLN A 609 2.72 -2.46 -7.32
CA GLN A 609 3.80 -1.87 -6.52
C GLN A 609 4.71 -0.95 -7.35
N TYR A 610 5.02 -1.31 -8.60
CA TYR A 610 5.68 -0.38 -9.53
C TYR A 610 4.86 0.89 -9.74
N THR A 611 3.54 0.76 -9.92
CA THR A 611 2.62 1.91 -10.02
C THR A 611 2.63 2.76 -8.75
N HIS A 612 2.54 2.14 -7.58
CA HIS A 612 2.52 2.84 -6.29
C HIS A 612 3.77 3.69 -6.07
N ILE A 613 4.97 3.11 -6.27
CA ILE A 613 6.23 3.86 -6.13
C ILE A 613 6.37 4.95 -7.20
N SER A 614 6.01 4.64 -8.46
CA SER A 614 6.12 5.63 -9.55
C SER A 614 5.19 6.82 -9.32
N LEU A 615 3.97 6.58 -8.83
CA LEU A 615 3.01 7.64 -8.54
C LEU A 615 3.47 8.48 -7.34
N TRP A 616 3.89 7.89 -6.22
CA TRP A 616 4.38 8.64 -5.07
C TRP A 616 5.61 9.50 -5.40
N THR A 617 6.51 8.98 -6.25
CA THR A 617 7.69 9.75 -6.69
C THR A 617 7.30 10.91 -7.61
N LEU A 618 6.37 10.71 -8.55
CA LEU A 618 5.79 11.78 -9.37
C LEU A 618 5.09 12.83 -8.52
N LEU A 619 4.41 12.42 -7.45
CA LEU A 619 3.65 13.32 -6.60
C LEU A 619 4.53 14.21 -5.70
N ALA A 620 5.85 13.99 -5.67
CA ALA A 620 6.71 14.56 -4.63
C ALA A 620 6.19 14.19 -3.21
N GLY A 621 5.62 12.99 -3.07
CA GLY A 621 5.05 12.54 -1.81
C GLY A 621 6.10 12.10 -0.80
N ASN A 622 5.68 11.97 0.46
CA ASN A 622 6.47 11.40 1.54
C ASN A 622 6.78 9.92 1.22
N MET A 623 8.06 9.55 1.15
CA MET A 623 8.50 8.18 0.85
C MET A 623 8.81 7.42 2.14
N LEU A 624 7.79 7.25 2.99
CA LEU A 624 7.90 6.52 4.26
C LEU A 624 7.50 5.06 4.07
N VAL A 625 8.48 4.15 4.12
CA VAL A 625 8.24 2.71 4.00
C VAL A 625 7.49 2.19 5.23
N GLY A 626 6.36 1.52 5.01
CA GLY A 626 5.56 0.92 6.08
C GLY A 626 5.85 -0.56 6.34
N GLY A 627 6.64 -1.21 5.50
CA GLY A 627 7.01 -2.61 5.66
C GLY A 627 8.20 -2.83 6.61
N ASP A 628 8.33 -4.04 7.15
CA ASP A 628 9.49 -4.44 7.97
C ASP A 628 10.76 -4.56 7.10
N LEU A 629 11.67 -3.58 7.25
CA LEU A 629 12.91 -3.51 6.49
C LEU A 629 13.87 -4.66 6.78
N SER A 630 13.79 -5.28 7.96
CA SER A 630 14.65 -6.42 8.31
C SER A 630 14.32 -7.68 7.50
N GLN A 631 13.12 -7.73 6.92
CA GLN A 631 12.62 -8.83 6.09
C GLN A 631 12.43 -8.43 4.61
N MET A 632 13.06 -7.34 4.19
CA MET A 632 12.98 -6.86 2.81
C MET A 632 13.58 -7.86 1.83
N ASP A 633 12.83 -8.18 0.77
CA ASP A 633 13.27 -9.02 -0.34
C ASP A 633 13.91 -8.20 -1.47
N ASP A 634 14.61 -8.87 -2.40
CA ASP A 634 15.32 -8.23 -3.51
C ASP A 634 14.39 -7.43 -4.43
N PHE A 635 13.12 -7.87 -4.56
CA PHE A 635 12.11 -7.14 -5.30
C PHE A 635 11.76 -5.80 -4.65
N THR A 636 11.48 -5.81 -3.35
CA THR A 636 11.19 -4.60 -2.57
C THR A 636 12.41 -3.69 -2.52
N PHE A 637 13.61 -4.24 -2.39
CA PHE A 637 14.84 -3.47 -2.51
C PHE A 637 14.94 -2.80 -3.89
N GLY A 638 14.73 -3.54 -4.98
CA GLY A 638 14.74 -2.99 -6.34
C GLY A 638 13.69 -1.90 -6.57
N LEU A 639 12.52 -1.98 -5.93
CA LEU A 639 11.50 -0.94 -5.96
C LEU A 639 11.97 0.36 -5.26
N LEU A 640 12.57 0.23 -4.07
CA LEU A 640 12.92 1.39 -3.24
C LEU A 640 14.29 1.99 -3.60
N CYS A 641 15.20 1.20 -4.15
CA CYS A 641 16.61 1.56 -4.34
C CYS A 641 16.97 1.76 -5.82
N ASN A 642 16.09 2.44 -6.58
CA ASN A 642 16.38 2.90 -7.92
C ASN A 642 16.76 4.39 -7.89
N SER A 643 18.02 4.68 -8.22
CA SER A 643 18.58 6.04 -8.13
C SER A 643 17.87 7.06 -9.02
N GLU A 644 17.37 6.67 -10.20
CA GLU A 644 16.70 7.61 -11.11
C GLU A 644 15.24 7.85 -10.73
N VAL A 645 14.55 6.82 -10.25
CA VAL A 645 13.18 6.94 -9.71
C VAL A 645 13.18 7.82 -8.47
N ASN A 646 14.12 7.61 -7.54
CA ASN A 646 14.24 8.44 -6.33
C ASN A 646 14.67 9.87 -6.66
N ALA A 647 15.51 10.07 -7.68
CA ALA A 647 15.89 11.40 -8.15
C ALA A 647 14.68 12.20 -8.68
N ILE A 648 13.64 11.55 -9.22
CA ILE A 648 12.40 12.26 -9.56
C ILE A 648 11.74 12.81 -8.31
N ASN A 649 11.56 12.00 -7.26
CA ASN A 649 10.95 12.45 -6.00
C ASN A 649 11.76 13.61 -5.39
N GLN A 650 13.08 13.46 -5.36
CA GLN A 650 14.04 14.38 -4.74
C GLN A 650 14.49 15.55 -5.63
N ASP A 651 13.86 15.76 -6.79
CA ASP A 651 14.20 16.87 -7.69
C ASP A 651 14.01 18.23 -7.01
N ALA A 652 15.02 19.09 -7.12
CA ALA A 652 15.12 20.35 -6.37
C ALA A 652 14.09 21.42 -6.79
N LEU A 653 13.40 21.25 -7.93
CA LEU A 653 12.28 22.12 -8.29
C LEU A 653 11.10 21.91 -7.34
N GLY A 654 10.98 20.70 -6.76
CA GLY A 654 10.00 20.38 -5.73
C GLY A 654 8.54 20.51 -6.19
N LYS A 655 8.26 20.28 -7.47
CA LYS A 655 6.90 20.30 -8.02
C LYS A 655 6.27 18.91 -7.97
N GLN A 656 5.02 18.85 -7.53
CA GLN A 656 4.18 17.65 -7.67
C GLN A 656 3.71 17.50 -9.13
N ALA A 657 3.57 16.26 -9.58
CA ALA A 657 3.00 15.96 -10.89
C ALA A 657 1.54 16.38 -11.01
N LYS A 658 1.14 16.82 -12.20
CA LYS A 658 -0.24 17.03 -12.58
C LYS A 658 -0.75 15.85 -13.40
N ARG A 659 -2.01 15.46 -13.22
CA ARG A 659 -2.69 14.54 -14.14
C ARG A 659 -3.17 15.31 -15.37
N ASP A 660 -2.45 15.19 -16.48
CA ASP A 660 -2.82 15.89 -17.72
C ASP A 660 -3.76 15.06 -18.61
N VAL A 661 -3.82 13.74 -18.42
CA VAL A 661 -4.71 12.85 -19.20
C VAL A 661 -5.48 11.91 -18.29
N LEU A 662 -6.79 11.80 -18.56
CA LEU A 662 -7.69 10.78 -18.06
C LEU A 662 -8.54 10.28 -19.24
N ASP A 663 -8.26 9.07 -19.73
CA ASP A 663 -8.92 8.47 -20.90
C ASP A 663 -9.27 7.01 -20.61
N GLY A 664 -10.50 6.79 -20.12
CA GLY A 664 -10.96 5.47 -19.66
C GLY A 664 -10.04 4.89 -18.59
N ASP A 665 -9.38 3.77 -18.93
CA ASP A 665 -8.45 3.05 -18.07
C ASP A 665 -7.01 3.62 -18.11
N ILE A 666 -6.76 4.69 -18.88
CA ILE A 666 -5.45 5.32 -19.04
C ILE A 666 -5.39 6.62 -18.24
N GLN A 667 -4.35 6.78 -17.43
CA GLN A 667 -3.98 8.08 -16.82
C GLN A 667 -2.54 8.43 -17.15
N ILE A 668 -2.28 9.68 -17.52
CA ILE A 668 -0.92 10.19 -17.77
C ILE A 668 -0.67 11.38 -16.85
N TRP A 669 0.40 11.27 -16.06
CA TRP A 669 0.84 12.27 -15.11
C TRP A 669 2.20 12.81 -15.51
N GLN A 670 2.38 14.12 -15.40
CA GLN A 670 3.59 14.81 -15.82
C GLN A 670 4.13 15.71 -14.69
N ARG A 671 5.44 15.66 -14.47
CA ARG A 671 6.17 16.50 -13.51
C ARG A 671 7.33 17.23 -14.21
N PRO A 672 7.37 18.57 -14.20
CA PRO A 672 8.56 19.31 -14.63
C PRO A 672 9.70 19.12 -13.62
N LEU A 673 10.93 19.09 -14.12
CA LEU A 673 12.15 18.88 -13.32
C LEU A 673 13.09 20.09 -13.44
N ALA A 674 14.00 20.23 -12.46
CA ALA A 674 14.91 21.39 -12.37
C ALA A 674 15.84 21.54 -13.59
N ASP A 675 16.17 20.43 -14.26
CA ASP A 675 17.04 20.40 -15.44
C ASP A 675 16.32 20.71 -16.77
N GLY A 676 15.04 21.11 -16.71
CA GLY A 676 14.18 21.43 -17.85
C GLY A 676 13.58 20.21 -18.56
N SER A 677 13.86 18.99 -18.11
CA SER A 677 13.17 17.79 -18.58
C SER A 677 11.85 17.57 -17.81
N HIS A 678 11.10 16.55 -18.22
CA HIS A 678 9.87 16.14 -17.55
C HIS A 678 9.88 14.64 -17.23
N ALA A 679 9.40 14.27 -16.05
CA ALA A 679 9.02 12.90 -15.74
C ALA A 679 7.55 12.67 -16.14
N ILE A 680 7.27 11.54 -16.79
CA ILE A 680 5.93 11.15 -17.24
C ILE A 680 5.66 9.72 -16.78
N GLY A 681 4.55 9.52 -16.06
CA GLY A 681 4.01 8.21 -15.73
C GLY A 681 2.78 7.91 -16.60
N ILE A 682 2.85 6.86 -17.40
CA ILE A 682 1.74 6.37 -18.23
C ILE A 682 1.17 5.13 -17.54
N PHE A 683 0.00 5.27 -16.94
CA PHE A 683 -0.61 4.27 -16.08
C PHE A 683 -1.77 3.58 -16.76
N ASN A 684 -1.86 2.27 -16.57
CA ASN A 684 -3.04 1.47 -16.87
C ASN A 684 -3.74 1.17 -15.55
N VAL A 685 -4.88 1.81 -15.29
CA VAL A 685 -5.68 1.58 -14.07
C VAL A 685 -6.84 0.60 -14.30
N GLY A 686 -6.88 -0.01 -15.49
CA GLY A 686 -7.94 -0.90 -15.94
C GLY A 686 -7.71 -2.37 -15.61
N SER A 687 -8.55 -3.22 -16.17
CA SER A 687 -8.60 -4.67 -15.88
C SER A 687 -7.94 -5.57 -16.92
N LYS A 688 -7.28 -4.99 -17.94
CA LYS A 688 -6.58 -5.71 -19.02
C LYS A 688 -5.25 -5.04 -19.35
N ASP A 689 -4.30 -5.82 -19.85
CA ASP A 689 -3.04 -5.26 -20.36
C ASP A 689 -3.33 -4.34 -21.55
N LEU A 690 -2.58 -3.24 -21.68
CA LEU A 690 -2.78 -2.23 -22.72
C LEU A 690 -1.49 -1.99 -23.53
N ARG A 691 -1.67 -1.63 -24.80
CA ARG A 691 -0.64 -0.95 -25.60
C ARG A 691 -1.09 0.48 -25.82
N ILE A 692 -0.30 1.43 -25.32
CA ILE A 692 -0.62 2.85 -25.29
C ILE A 692 0.35 3.59 -26.21
N ASP A 693 -0.21 4.30 -27.18
CA ASP A 693 0.55 5.19 -28.05
C ASP A 693 0.58 6.61 -27.46
N LEU A 694 1.72 7.01 -26.90
CA LEU A 694 1.88 8.32 -26.26
C LEU A 694 1.67 9.48 -27.25
N ALA A 695 1.93 9.29 -28.54
CA ALA A 695 1.79 10.33 -29.56
C ALA A 695 0.35 10.87 -29.65
N LYS A 696 -0.65 10.04 -29.34
CA LYS A 696 -2.07 10.45 -29.28
C LYS A 696 -2.33 11.56 -28.26
N TYR A 697 -1.48 11.67 -27.23
CA TYR A 697 -1.65 12.61 -26.13
C TYR A 697 -0.67 13.79 -26.17
N PHE A 698 0.21 13.88 -27.17
CA PHE A 698 1.24 14.92 -27.28
C PHE A 698 0.68 16.34 -27.13
N ASN A 699 -0.44 16.65 -27.79
CA ASN A 699 -1.08 17.97 -27.67
C ASN A 699 -1.52 18.29 -26.23
N GLN A 700 -2.14 17.33 -25.54
CA GLN A 700 -2.59 17.50 -24.14
C GLN A 700 -1.37 17.70 -23.20
N LEU A 701 -0.31 16.92 -23.43
CA LEU A 701 0.96 17.00 -22.69
C LEU A 701 1.81 18.23 -23.09
N GLY A 702 1.45 18.96 -24.14
CA GLY A 702 2.24 20.09 -24.65
C GLY A 702 3.54 19.68 -25.33
N ILE A 703 3.64 18.42 -25.77
CA ILE A 703 4.79 17.86 -26.48
C ILE A 703 4.59 18.15 -27.97
N GLY A 704 5.51 18.89 -28.59
CA GLY A 704 5.57 19.03 -30.05
C GLY A 704 6.40 17.91 -30.67
N GLU A 705 7.61 17.71 -30.15
CA GLU A 705 8.55 16.69 -30.65
C GLU A 705 9.44 16.18 -29.51
N LEU A 706 9.52 14.86 -29.34
CA LEU A 706 10.42 14.24 -28.35
C LEU A 706 11.87 14.27 -28.86
N HIS A 707 12.81 14.70 -28.02
CA HIS A 707 14.24 14.68 -28.32
C HIS A 707 14.96 13.51 -27.65
N SER A 708 14.59 13.19 -26.40
CA SER A 708 15.17 12.08 -25.66
C SER A 708 14.11 11.45 -24.76
N VAL A 709 14.14 10.13 -24.65
CA VAL A 709 13.26 9.34 -23.78
C VAL A 709 14.11 8.34 -23.00
N ARG A 710 13.94 8.29 -21.70
CA ARG A 710 14.63 7.36 -20.81
C ARG A 710 13.64 6.62 -19.94
N ASP A 711 13.67 5.29 -19.98
CA ASP A 711 12.95 4.42 -19.04
C ASP A 711 13.64 4.48 -17.68
N LEU A 712 12.93 4.99 -16.67
CA LEU A 712 13.49 5.24 -15.34
C LEU A 712 13.68 3.96 -14.54
N TRP A 713 12.76 2.99 -14.68
CA TRP A 713 12.87 1.73 -13.97
C TRP A 713 14.02 0.89 -14.50
N GLN A 714 14.17 0.81 -15.82
CA GLN A 714 15.24 0.04 -16.46
C GLN A 714 16.55 0.84 -16.62
N GLN A 715 16.55 2.14 -16.31
CA GLN A 715 17.66 3.06 -16.53
C GLN A 715 18.22 2.98 -17.96
N LYS A 716 17.32 2.99 -18.94
CA LYS A 716 17.64 2.72 -20.34
C LYS A 716 17.07 3.79 -21.27
N ASP A 717 17.90 4.27 -22.18
CA ASP A 717 17.44 5.19 -23.23
C ASP A 717 16.58 4.43 -24.26
N LEU A 718 15.45 5.04 -24.62
CA LEU A 718 14.49 4.53 -25.59
C LEU A 718 14.52 5.39 -26.86
N SER A 719 13.95 4.87 -27.95
CA SER A 719 13.77 5.67 -29.16
C SER A 719 12.79 6.82 -28.89
N ALA A 720 13.15 8.03 -29.34
CA ALA A 720 12.24 9.17 -29.29
C ALA A 720 11.10 9.09 -30.34
N THR A 721 11.22 8.20 -31.33
CA THR A 721 10.20 8.01 -32.39
C THR A 721 9.25 6.86 -32.14
N ASP A 722 9.57 5.94 -31.23
CA ASP A 722 8.69 4.83 -30.86
C ASP A 722 7.93 5.18 -29.57
N THR A 723 6.65 5.52 -29.73
CA THR A 723 5.76 5.97 -28.66
C THR A 723 4.80 4.90 -28.18
N ASN A 724 4.89 3.67 -28.71
CA ASN A 724 4.00 2.58 -28.34
C ASN A 724 4.56 1.80 -27.16
N TYR A 725 3.89 1.88 -26.02
CA TYR A 725 4.32 1.22 -24.80
C TYR A 725 3.34 0.16 -24.35
N PHE A 726 3.85 -1.03 -24.05
CA PHE A 726 3.11 -2.03 -23.29
C PHE A 726 3.03 -1.62 -21.81
N VAL A 727 1.82 -1.60 -21.27
CA VAL A 727 1.55 -1.28 -19.87
C VAL A 727 0.61 -2.35 -19.30
N PRO A 728 1.09 -3.23 -18.40
CA PRO A 728 0.29 -4.33 -17.88
C PRO A 728 -0.86 -3.81 -17.01
N ILE A 729 -1.82 -4.69 -16.69
CA ILE A 729 -2.90 -4.42 -15.73
C ILE A 729 -2.32 -3.75 -14.48
N HIS A 730 -2.87 -2.60 -14.10
CA HIS A 730 -2.44 -1.83 -12.93
C HIS A 730 -0.96 -1.41 -12.93
N GLY A 731 -0.29 -1.46 -14.08
CA GLY A 731 1.12 -1.12 -14.25
C GLY A 731 1.38 0.29 -14.76
N VAL A 732 2.67 0.57 -14.96
CA VAL A 732 3.17 1.89 -15.37
C VAL A 732 4.32 1.77 -16.36
N LYS A 733 4.33 2.66 -17.36
CA LYS A 733 5.54 3.02 -18.10
C LYS A 733 6.04 4.36 -17.56
N TYR A 734 7.19 4.36 -16.89
CA TYR A 734 7.73 5.52 -16.21
C TYR A 734 8.97 6.05 -16.93
N ILE A 735 8.86 7.24 -17.51
CA ILE A 735 9.87 7.80 -18.40
C ILE A 735 10.28 9.22 -18.00
N LYS A 736 11.52 9.58 -18.30
CA LYS A 736 12.02 10.96 -18.30
C LYS A 736 12.23 11.40 -19.74
N VAL A 737 11.73 12.58 -20.09
CA VAL A 737 11.74 13.09 -21.47
C VAL A 737 12.28 14.52 -21.55
N LYS A 738 12.97 14.82 -22.65
CA LYS A 738 13.17 16.19 -23.13
C LYS A 738 12.47 16.33 -24.47
N TYR A 739 11.80 17.44 -24.67
CA TYR A 739 10.99 17.68 -25.85
C TYR A 739 10.93 19.15 -26.22
N ARG A 740 10.66 19.44 -27.49
CA ARG A 740 10.28 20.76 -27.96
C ARG A 740 8.78 21.00 -27.66
N PRO A 741 8.40 22.10 -26.98
CA PRO A 741 7.01 22.39 -26.69
C PRO A 741 6.16 22.54 -27.96
N SER A 742 4.87 22.18 -27.88
CA SER A 742 3.93 22.44 -28.97
C SER A 742 3.68 23.95 -29.11
N ALA A 743 3.51 24.44 -30.35
CA ALA A 743 3.28 25.85 -30.64
C ALA A 743 1.90 26.37 -30.18
N VAL A 744 1.07 25.51 -29.57
CA VAL A 744 -0.36 25.74 -29.31
C VAL A 744 -0.64 26.07 -27.83
N LYS A 745 0.36 26.02 -26.93
CA LYS A 745 0.20 26.33 -25.49
C LYS A 745 0.74 27.73 -25.12
N ALA A 746 0.20 28.77 -25.74
CA ALA A 746 0.38 30.15 -25.28
C ALA A 746 -0.99 30.83 -25.15
N GLU A 747 -1.86 30.31 -24.28
CA GLU A 747 -3.01 31.02 -23.70
C GLU A 747 -3.13 30.69 -22.22
#